data_AF-A0A3D3LF08-F1
#
_entry.id   AF-A0A3D3LF08-F1
#
_cell.length_a   1.000
_cell.length_b   1.000
_cell.length_c   1.000
_cell.angle_alpha   90.00
_cell.angle_beta   90.00
_cell.angle_gamma   90.00
#
_symmetry.space_group_name_H-M   'P 1'
#
loop_
_entity.id
_entity.type
_entity.pdbx_description
1 polymer ?
#
loop_
_entity_poly.entity_id
_entity_poly.type
_entity_poly.pdbx_seq_one_letter_code
_entity_poly.pdbx_strand_id
1 'polypeptide(L)'
;MMPGRKLLLPGVFWRMLSAMRLNALLFLTLSAAALAAKSVEEIAAEVKPSVVKISQVGREGFDGLGTGFVVSADGLIATNLHVIGEARQLEVETADGRKHEVVEVTATDSHWDLALLRVASKDLQPLPLGDNSTIQQGQPIVAMGNPQGLAFSVVDGVVSAYPDLIDDIPMIRLAVPIEKGNSGGPLLDREGRVLGILTLKSARTENLGFAMPVNELKRMIESPNPVPMRRWLTIGVLNPKLWQPLFGSRWTQRAGIIQAATPGSGFGGRSLCLWQAETPPEVFETSVQVKLDSESGAAGLVFCADGGDRHYGFYPSGGKLRLTRFEGADVYAWTILADVPAEAYRPGEWNHLRVRVDQEKITCWVNGQVILTQEDTGLRGGRAGLCKFRNTVAEFRQFRVGADLADKPLPPAVAGKVSAALEAFAQSPAAREDTLATLLDQPAASRRLLLDHRRELERQAAALRDLEKDLHRRAVTRDLLAELAKPEDKADLMRATLLLARHDNPEIEIRHYMQAFTRMVDELRSDPAIAKGTLPAIARLNEYLFEQGGFHGSRHDYESRSNSYMNELLDDREGLPITLSVLYLELASRLGVPHVFGAPLPGKFMVAYRDGPEGELRLLDVFERGKTLTVEEAALQLTRTGELDESFLQPATKKSIILRMLRNLLGGALDDEASVKESLPYLDLLLSIDPQAAVERLTRARMNQRLGHKDAAARDVEWLMENFPEDGPDPLRLQLEQWLDALR
;
A
#
# COMPACT_ATOMS: atom_id res chain seq x y z
N MET A 1 -58.22 64.47 -31.04
CA MET A 1 -56.95 64.57 -30.29
C MET A 1 -56.14 63.32 -30.57
N MET A 2 -54.88 63.48 -30.99
CA MET A 2 -53.85 62.42 -31.09
C MET A 2 -53.64 61.68 -29.73
N PRO A 3 -52.86 60.59 -29.64
CA PRO A 3 -52.97 59.28 -30.30
C PRO A 3 -52.65 58.10 -29.31
N GLY A 4 -52.66 56.83 -29.75
CA GLY A 4 -51.91 55.77 -29.04
C GLY A 4 -52.40 54.31 -29.15
N ARG A 5 -52.21 53.69 -30.32
CA ARG A 5 -51.73 52.29 -30.60
C ARG A 5 -51.19 51.53 -29.34
N LYS A 6 -51.40 50.22 -29.07
CA LYS A 6 -51.62 48.93 -29.81
C LYS A 6 -52.24 47.91 -28.80
N LEU A 7 -53.24 47.08 -29.12
CA LEU A 7 -53.23 45.76 -29.82
C LEU A 7 -52.30 44.69 -29.17
N LEU A 8 -52.62 43.40 -28.91
CA LEU A 8 -53.74 42.44 -29.13
C LEU A 8 -53.37 41.12 -28.37
N LEU A 9 -54.25 40.53 -27.54
CA LEU A 9 -55.14 39.34 -27.76
C LEU A 9 -54.55 37.94 -27.48
N PRO A 10 -55.40 36.92 -27.18
CA PRO A 10 -55.21 35.97 -26.08
C PRO A 10 -55.12 34.50 -26.52
N GLY A 11 -54.90 33.62 -25.54
CA GLY A 11 -54.71 32.18 -25.73
C GLY A 11 -55.91 31.41 -26.28
N VAL A 12 -55.59 30.32 -26.99
CA VAL A 12 -56.48 29.17 -27.25
C VAL A 12 -55.63 27.91 -27.19
N PHE A 13 -55.97 27.03 -26.26
CA PHE A 13 -55.34 25.76 -25.93
C PHE A 13 -56.22 24.65 -26.54
N TRP A 14 -55.77 24.02 -27.64
CA TRP A 14 -56.07 22.64 -28.08
C TRP A 14 -55.75 22.46 -29.58
N ARG A 15 -54.71 21.68 -29.92
CA ARG A 15 -54.38 21.27 -31.29
C ARG A 15 -53.75 19.88 -31.29
N MET A 16 -54.08 19.10 -32.32
CA MET A 16 -53.51 17.83 -32.81
C MET A 16 -54.10 16.52 -32.27
N LEU A 17 -55.16 16.06 -32.97
CA LEU A 17 -55.54 14.65 -33.08
C LEU A 17 -56.15 14.42 -34.48
N SER A 18 -55.83 13.27 -35.08
CA SER A 18 -56.49 12.64 -36.25
C SER A 18 -55.80 12.79 -37.62
N ALA A 19 -54.63 12.18 -37.76
CA ALA A 19 -54.24 11.51 -39.02
C ALA A 19 -53.33 10.30 -38.72
N MET A 20 -53.72 9.48 -37.73
CA MET A 20 -53.20 8.12 -37.54
C MET A 20 -54.11 7.17 -38.30
N ARG A 21 -53.56 6.46 -39.31
CA ARG A 21 -53.97 5.12 -39.83
C ARG A 21 -53.53 4.98 -41.29
N LEU A 22 -52.25 4.74 -41.54
CA LEU A 22 -51.73 3.91 -42.65
C LEU A 22 -50.20 3.91 -42.56
N ASN A 23 -49.64 3.01 -41.73
CA ASN A 23 -48.26 2.48 -41.86
C ASN A 23 -47.95 1.45 -40.75
N ALA A 24 -48.97 0.76 -40.23
CA ALA A 24 -48.83 -0.24 -39.17
C ALA A 24 -48.50 -1.66 -39.68
N LEU A 25 -48.06 -1.81 -40.95
CA LEU A 25 -47.86 -3.14 -41.55
C LEU A 25 -46.45 -3.40 -42.11
N LEU A 26 -45.46 -2.55 -41.81
CA LEU A 26 -44.10 -2.73 -42.32
C LEU A 26 -43.01 -2.47 -41.28
N PHE A 27 -43.16 -2.97 -40.05
CA PHE A 27 -42.04 -3.11 -39.09
C PHE A 27 -42.25 -4.31 -38.13
N LEU A 28 -42.90 -5.37 -38.64
CA LEU A 28 -43.00 -6.68 -37.99
C LEU A 28 -42.00 -7.60 -38.68
N THR A 29 -40.71 -7.46 -38.37
CA THR A 29 -39.64 -8.47 -38.57
C THR A 29 -38.32 -7.93 -38.01
N LEU A 30 -38.31 -7.53 -36.74
CA LEU A 30 -37.11 -7.54 -35.89
C LEU A 30 -37.57 -7.42 -34.44
N SER A 31 -38.35 -8.40 -33.98
CA SER A 31 -38.33 -8.73 -32.55
C SER A 31 -36.98 -9.40 -32.30
N ALA A 32 -35.95 -8.56 -32.13
CA ALA A 32 -34.77 -8.97 -31.41
C ALA A 32 -35.28 -9.35 -30.02
N ALA A 33 -35.21 -10.65 -29.72
CA ALA A 33 -35.24 -11.13 -28.36
C ALA A 33 -34.08 -10.46 -27.63
N ALA A 34 -34.33 -9.29 -27.05
CA ALA A 34 -33.57 -8.84 -25.90
C ALA A 34 -33.75 -9.95 -24.87
N LEU A 35 -32.69 -10.73 -24.62
CA LEU A 35 -32.65 -11.66 -23.50
C LEU A 35 -33.06 -10.82 -22.28
N ALA A 36 -34.22 -11.12 -21.70
CA ALA A 36 -34.63 -10.46 -20.48
C ALA A 36 -33.55 -10.79 -19.43
N ALA A 37 -33.01 -9.76 -18.78
CA ALA A 37 -32.05 -9.95 -17.69
C ALA A 37 -32.65 -10.92 -16.66
N LYS A 38 -31.84 -11.88 -16.16
CA LYS A 38 -32.33 -12.87 -15.20
C LYS A 38 -32.97 -12.16 -14.02
N SER A 39 -34.08 -12.71 -13.56
CA SER A 39 -34.71 -12.29 -12.31
C SER A 39 -33.78 -12.58 -11.13
N VAL A 40 -33.99 -11.87 -10.03
CA VAL A 40 -33.25 -12.10 -8.78
C VAL A 40 -33.44 -13.53 -8.28
N GLU A 41 -34.63 -14.10 -8.49
CA GLU A 41 -34.95 -15.49 -8.13
C GLU A 41 -34.13 -16.50 -8.93
N GLU A 42 -33.99 -16.29 -10.25
CA GLU A 42 -33.19 -17.16 -11.12
C GLU A 42 -31.70 -17.12 -10.74
N ILE A 43 -31.15 -15.92 -10.52
CA ILE A 43 -29.75 -15.76 -10.10
C ILE A 43 -29.52 -16.42 -8.75
N ALA A 44 -30.42 -16.20 -7.79
CA ALA A 44 -30.32 -16.79 -6.47
C ALA A 44 -30.34 -18.33 -6.53
N ALA A 45 -31.23 -18.92 -7.34
CA ALA A 45 -31.31 -20.36 -7.52
C ALA A 45 -30.04 -20.95 -8.14
N GLU A 46 -29.46 -20.28 -9.14
CA GLU A 46 -28.24 -20.70 -9.83
C GLU A 46 -26.98 -20.59 -8.97
N VAL A 47 -26.88 -19.52 -8.17
CA VAL A 47 -25.68 -19.21 -7.37
C VAL A 47 -25.68 -19.90 -6.01
N LYS A 48 -26.84 -20.24 -5.46
CA LYS A 48 -26.98 -20.87 -4.13
C LYS A 48 -26.00 -22.04 -3.89
N PRO A 49 -25.79 -23.00 -4.80
CA PRO A 49 -24.86 -24.12 -4.57
C PRO A 49 -23.39 -23.68 -4.40
N SER A 50 -23.03 -22.51 -4.90
CA SER A 50 -21.67 -21.97 -4.87
C SER A 50 -21.39 -21.07 -3.67
N VAL A 51 -22.42 -20.68 -2.91
CA VAL A 51 -22.28 -19.86 -1.70
C VAL A 51 -22.07 -20.76 -0.50
N VAL A 52 -21.09 -20.41 0.34
CA VAL A 52 -20.74 -21.17 1.54
C VAL A 52 -20.82 -20.32 2.78
N LYS A 53 -21.08 -20.96 3.90
CA LYS A 53 -21.00 -20.38 5.24
C LYS A 53 -19.63 -20.66 5.83
N ILE A 54 -18.98 -19.64 6.38
CA ILE A 54 -17.68 -19.75 7.03
C ILE A 54 -17.87 -19.46 8.51
N SER A 55 -17.45 -20.40 9.35
CA SER A 55 -17.59 -20.28 10.80
C SER A 55 -16.24 -20.40 11.49
N GLN A 56 -15.94 -19.46 12.39
CA GLN A 56 -14.81 -19.55 13.31
C GLN A 56 -15.20 -20.41 14.51
N VAL A 57 -14.52 -21.52 14.73
CA VAL A 57 -14.79 -22.44 15.85
C VAL A 57 -14.01 -21.98 17.09
N GLY A 58 -14.74 -21.67 18.17
CA GLY A 58 -14.24 -21.33 19.50
C GLY A 58 -14.47 -22.46 20.52
N ARG A 59 -14.02 -22.27 21.78
CA ARG A 59 -14.13 -23.27 22.86
C ARG A 59 -15.57 -23.53 23.35
N GLU A 60 -16.49 -22.59 23.13
CA GLU A 60 -17.89 -22.67 23.58
C GLU A 60 -18.92 -22.60 22.43
N GLY A 61 -18.49 -22.60 21.17
CA GLY A 61 -19.36 -22.45 20.00
C GLY A 61 -18.69 -21.70 18.84
N PHE A 62 -19.47 -21.06 17.96
CA PHE A 62 -18.94 -20.27 16.85
C PHE A 62 -18.67 -18.82 17.28
N ASP A 63 -17.42 -18.36 17.19
CA ASP A 63 -16.98 -17.01 17.62
C ASP A 63 -17.15 -15.94 16.52
N GLY A 64 -17.33 -16.37 15.27
CA GLY A 64 -17.44 -15.50 14.09
C GLY A 64 -18.13 -16.24 12.94
N LEU A 65 -18.95 -15.52 12.18
CA LEU A 65 -19.74 -16.04 11.06
C LEU A 65 -19.62 -15.09 9.88
N GLY A 66 -19.37 -15.64 8.70
CA GLY A 66 -19.42 -14.91 7.44
C GLY A 66 -19.79 -15.81 6.27
N THR A 67 -19.73 -15.23 5.09
CA THR A 67 -20.00 -15.91 3.82
C THR A 67 -18.70 -16.07 3.04
N GLY A 68 -18.65 -17.09 2.20
CA GLY A 68 -17.70 -17.17 1.10
C GLY A 68 -18.38 -17.69 -0.16
N PHE A 69 -17.63 -17.83 -1.23
CA PHE A 69 -18.11 -18.51 -2.43
C PHE A 69 -17.01 -19.33 -3.10
N VAL A 70 -17.43 -20.36 -3.82
CA VAL A 70 -16.55 -21.27 -4.55
C VAL A 70 -16.00 -20.56 -5.78
N VAL A 71 -14.67 -20.59 -5.91
CA VAL A 71 -13.91 -20.02 -7.04
C VAL A 71 -13.48 -21.11 -8.02
N SER A 72 -13.19 -22.31 -7.52
CA SER A 72 -12.80 -23.45 -8.36
C SER A 72 -13.37 -24.77 -7.84
N ALA A 73 -13.56 -25.72 -8.75
CA ALA A 73 -14.17 -27.01 -8.45
C ALA A 73 -13.32 -27.92 -7.54
N ASP A 74 -12.03 -27.65 -7.41
CA ASP A 74 -11.09 -28.36 -6.53
C ASP A 74 -11.03 -27.81 -5.09
N GLY A 75 -12.02 -26.99 -4.70
CA GLY A 75 -12.19 -26.59 -3.30
C GLY A 75 -11.59 -25.24 -2.91
N LEU A 76 -11.32 -24.35 -3.87
CA LEU A 76 -10.89 -22.99 -3.59
C LEU A 76 -12.11 -22.10 -3.30
N ILE A 77 -12.07 -21.38 -2.17
CA ILE A 77 -13.15 -20.54 -1.68
C ILE A 77 -12.60 -19.14 -1.40
N ALA A 78 -13.30 -18.12 -1.89
CA ALA A 78 -13.02 -16.72 -1.57
C ALA A 78 -13.89 -16.23 -0.43
N THR A 79 -13.33 -15.33 0.39
CA THR A 79 -14.01 -14.59 1.46
C THR A 79 -13.18 -13.37 1.86
N ASN A 80 -13.57 -12.66 2.91
CA ASN A 80 -12.74 -11.60 3.49
C ASN A 80 -11.76 -12.12 4.55
N LEU A 81 -10.65 -11.40 4.72
CA LEU A 81 -9.67 -11.70 5.77
C LEU A 81 -10.29 -11.55 7.17
N HIS A 82 -11.09 -10.51 7.40
CA HIS A 82 -11.74 -10.33 8.70
C HIS A 82 -12.77 -11.43 9.03
N VAL A 83 -13.35 -12.11 8.02
CA VAL A 83 -14.29 -13.22 8.20
C VAL A 83 -13.60 -14.45 8.76
N ILE A 84 -12.37 -14.75 8.32
CA ILE A 84 -11.63 -15.91 8.81
C ILE A 84 -10.95 -15.60 10.16
N GLY A 85 -10.58 -14.34 10.38
CA GLY A 85 -9.93 -13.91 11.61
C GLY A 85 -8.57 -14.58 11.85
N GLU A 86 -7.75 -13.97 12.69
CA GLU A 86 -6.40 -14.48 12.92
C GLU A 86 -6.40 -15.69 13.86
N ALA A 87 -5.72 -16.77 13.45
CA ALA A 87 -5.51 -17.99 14.24
C ALA A 87 -6.75 -18.71 14.74
N ARG A 88 -7.86 -18.59 14.03
CA ARG A 88 -9.10 -19.30 14.36
C ARG A 88 -9.18 -20.62 13.61
N GLN A 89 -9.81 -21.62 14.24
CA GLN A 89 -10.22 -22.83 13.55
C GLN A 89 -11.41 -22.48 12.66
N LEU A 90 -11.42 -23.01 11.44
CA LEU A 90 -12.39 -22.63 10.41
C LEU A 90 -13.17 -23.87 9.97
N GLU A 91 -14.48 -23.70 9.82
CA GLU A 91 -15.37 -24.68 9.20
C GLU A 91 -16.09 -24.01 8.03
N VAL A 92 -16.12 -24.69 6.88
CA VAL A 92 -16.89 -24.29 5.71
C VAL A 92 -18.12 -25.20 5.61
N GLU A 93 -19.30 -24.62 5.43
CA GLU A 93 -20.55 -25.36 5.23
C GLU A 93 -21.19 -24.94 3.89
N THR A 94 -21.42 -25.90 2.98
CA THR A 94 -22.05 -25.68 1.67
C THR A 94 -23.57 -25.57 1.80
N ALA A 95 -24.24 -25.12 0.72
CA ALA A 95 -25.68 -24.85 0.76
C ALA A 95 -26.60 -26.07 0.97
N ASP A 96 -26.06 -27.28 0.79
CA ASP A 96 -26.72 -28.54 1.10
C ASP A 96 -26.44 -29.06 2.53
N GLY A 97 -25.74 -28.26 3.35
CA GLY A 97 -25.42 -28.56 4.74
C GLY A 97 -24.19 -29.44 4.93
N ARG A 98 -23.46 -29.80 3.86
CA ARG A 98 -22.19 -30.54 4.00
C ARG A 98 -21.12 -29.62 4.60
N LYS A 99 -20.40 -30.15 5.59
CA LYS A 99 -19.31 -29.47 6.28
C LYS A 99 -17.98 -29.95 5.75
N HIS A 100 -17.07 -29.01 5.55
CA HIS A 100 -15.75 -29.23 5.01
C HIS A 100 -14.71 -28.57 5.92
N GLU A 101 -13.70 -29.33 6.29
CA GLU A 101 -12.54 -28.78 6.97
C GLU A 101 -11.71 -27.95 6.00
N VAL A 102 -11.31 -26.76 6.46
CA VAL A 102 -10.30 -25.95 5.80
C VAL A 102 -8.95 -26.61 6.07
N VAL A 103 -8.21 -26.94 5.01
CA VAL A 103 -6.87 -27.56 5.14
C VAL A 103 -5.76 -26.52 5.08
N GLU A 104 -6.03 -25.39 4.41
CA GLU A 104 -5.06 -24.35 4.13
C GLU A 104 -5.77 -23.01 3.96
N VAL A 105 -5.16 -21.96 4.50
CA VAL A 105 -5.43 -20.59 4.07
C VAL A 105 -4.51 -20.35 2.87
N THR A 106 -5.02 -20.55 1.66
CA THR A 106 -4.25 -20.55 0.41
C THR A 106 -3.69 -19.19 0.07
N ALA A 107 -4.43 -18.11 0.39
CA ALA A 107 -3.87 -16.78 0.36
C ALA A 107 -4.56 -15.81 1.32
N THR A 108 -3.86 -14.79 1.77
CA THR A 108 -4.43 -13.63 2.46
C THR A 108 -3.76 -12.36 1.99
N ASP A 109 -4.56 -11.30 1.84
CA ASP A 109 -4.07 -9.95 1.63
C ASP A 109 -4.78 -9.00 2.61
N SER A 110 -4.02 -8.39 3.51
CA SER A 110 -4.55 -7.47 4.51
C SER A 110 -4.82 -6.07 3.96
N HIS A 111 -4.18 -5.68 2.86
CA HIS A 111 -4.45 -4.41 2.19
C HIS A 111 -5.83 -4.45 1.52
N TRP A 112 -6.18 -5.58 0.89
CA TRP A 112 -7.47 -5.76 0.22
C TRP A 112 -8.57 -6.40 1.09
N ASP A 113 -8.26 -6.82 2.33
CA ASP A 113 -9.17 -7.58 3.21
C ASP A 113 -9.74 -8.84 2.52
N LEU A 114 -8.89 -9.55 1.76
CA LEU A 114 -9.27 -10.75 1.02
C LEU A 114 -8.57 -11.99 1.56
N ALA A 115 -9.26 -13.13 1.47
CA ALA A 115 -8.71 -14.42 1.79
C ALA A 115 -9.20 -15.50 0.82
N LEU A 116 -8.29 -16.41 0.48
CA LEU A 116 -8.55 -17.65 -0.23
C LEU A 116 -8.34 -18.82 0.73
N LEU A 117 -9.34 -19.67 0.84
CA LEU A 117 -9.33 -20.89 1.63
C LEU A 117 -9.34 -22.10 0.71
N ARG A 118 -8.69 -23.18 1.13
CA ARG A 118 -8.80 -24.49 0.49
C ARG A 118 -9.43 -25.48 1.44
N VAL A 119 -10.45 -26.15 0.93
CA VAL A 119 -11.12 -27.26 1.62
C VAL A 119 -10.79 -28.59 0.97
N ALA A 120 -10.83 -29.67 1.75
CA ALA A 120 -10.62 -31.03 1.24
C ALA A 120 -11.86 -31.59 0.52
N SER A 121 -12.35 -30.88 -0.50
CA SER A 121 -13.49 -31.31 -1.32
C SER A 121 -13.22 -31.08 -2.80
N LYS A 122 -13.73 -31.98 -3.63
CA LYS A 122 -13.79 -31.85 -5.09
C LYS A 122 -15.27 -31.76 -5.51
N ASP A 123 -15.53 -31.35 -6.74
CA ASP A 123 -16.87 -31.24 -7.33
C ASP A 123 -17.73 -30.11 -6.74
N LEU A 124 -17.10 -29.01 -6.31
CA LEU A 124 -17.82 -27.79 -5.97
C LEU A 124 -18.18 -27.01 -7.25
N GLN A 125 -19.29 -26.27 -7.23
CA GLN A 125 -19.72 -25.45 -8.36
C GLN A 125 -19.09 -24.04 -8.24
N PRO A 126 -18.13 -23.65 -9.10
CA PRO A 126 -17.54 -22.32 -9.04
C PRO A 126 -18.45 -21.25 -9.62
N LEU A 127 -18.32 -20.02 -9.11
CA LEU A 127 -18.92 -18.85 -9.74
C LEU A 127 -17.99 -18.25 -10.80
N PRO A 128 -18.53 -17.81 -11.95
CA PRO A 128 -17.75 -17.08 -12.92
C PRO A 128 -17.35 -15.71 -12.32
N LEU A 129 -16.06 -15.38 -12.39
CA LEU A 129 -15.58 -14.07 -11.98
C LEU A 129 -15.80 -13.07 -13.12
N GLY A 130 -16.52 -11.99 -12.83
CA GLY A 130 -16.77 -10.89 -13.76
C GLY A 130 -15.56 -9.99 -13.92
N ASP A 131 -15.76 -8.78 -14.42
CA ASP A 131 -14.70 -7.77 -14.54
C ASP A 131 -15.21 -6.43 -14.01
N ASN A 132 -14.42 -5.81 -13.14
CA ASN A 132 -14.71 -4.52 -12.57
C ASN A 132 -14.81 -3.40 -13.61
N SER A 133 -14.16 -3.54 -14.77
CA SER A 133 -14.27 -2.58 -15.88
C SER A 133 -15.71 -2.41 -16.41
N THR A 134 -16.58 -3.38 -16.15
CA THR A 134 -17.98 -3.38 -16.60
C THR A 134 -18.96 -2.75 -15.61
N ILE A 135 -18.49 -2.36 -14.42
CA ILE A 135 -19.35 -1.86 -13.36
C ILE A 135 -19.89 -0.46 -13.71
N GLN A 136 -21.20 -0.29 -13.63
CA GLN A 136 -21.87 0.98 -13.88
C GLN A 136 -22.67 1.46 -12.68
N GLN A 137 -22.69 2.77 -12.44
CA GLN A 137 -23.59 3.36 -11.45
C GLN A 137 -25.06 3.10 -11.86
N GLY A 138 -25.89 2.68 -10.91
CA GLY A 138 -27.26 2.25 -11.12
C GLY A 138 -27.39 0.81 -11.65
N GLN A 139 -26.28 0.12 -11.94
CA GLN A 139 -26.33 -1.28 -12.39
C GLN A 139 -27.03 -2.13 -11.33
N PRO A 140 -28.07 -2.89 -11.71
CA PRO A 140 -28.73 -3.80 -10.81
C PRO A 140 -27.78 -4.94 -10.42
N ILE A 141 -27.69 -5.19 -9.13
CA ILE A 141 -26.81 -6.20 -8.55
C ILE A 141 -27.58 -7.08 -7.60
N VAL A 142 -27.10 -8.31 -7.45
CA VAL A 142 -27.62 -9.28 -6.49
C VAL A 142 -26.48 -9.68 -5.57
N ALA A 143 -26.70 -9.58 -4.28
CA ALA A 143 -25.79 -10.03 -3.25
C ALA A 143 -26.38 -11.28 -2.60
N MET A 144 -25.53 -12.27 -2.31
CA MET A 144 -25.93 -13.44 -1.53
C MET A 144 -25.02 -13.61 -0.32
N GLY A 145 -25.63 -13.95 0.81
CA GLY A 145 -24.96 -14.14 2.08
C GLY A 145 -25.71 -15.08 2.99
N ASN A 146 -25.11 -15.46 4.12
CA ASN A 146 -25.76 -16.25 5.15
C ASN A 146 -25.86 -15.46 6.47
N PRO A 147 -26.74 -14.44 6.55
CA PRO A 147 -26.92 -13.65 7.75
C PRO A 147 -27.55 -14.50 8.86
N GLN A 148 -26.92 -14.49 10.03
CA GLN A 148 -27.45 -15.09 11.27
C GLN A 148 -27.79 -16.60 11.20
N GLY A 149 -27.25 -17.35 10.23
CA GLY A 149 -27.50 -18.80 10.09
C GLY A 149 -28.89 -19.16 9.56
N LEU A 150 -29.63 -18.19 9.05
CA LEU A 150 -30.91 -18.38 8.36
C LEU A 150 -30.64 -18.51 6.85
N ALA A 151 -31.32 -19.46 6.20
CA ALA A 151 -31.13 -19.88 4.81
C ALA A 151 -30.72 -18.73 3.86
N PHE A 152 -29.47 -18.79 3.34
CA PHE A 152 -28.88 -17.96 2.28
C PHE A 152 -29.74 -16.77 1.82
N SER A 153 -29.58 -15.61 2.47
CA SER A 153 -30.34 -14.41 2.12
C SER A 153 -29.91 -13.85 0.78
N VAL A 154 -30.89 -13.40 0.01
CA VAL A 154 -30.69 -12.69 -1.24
C VAL A 154 -30.99 -11.22 -1.01
N VAL A 155 -30.09 -10.35 -1.47
CA VAL A 155 -30.26 -8.91 -1.42
C VAL A 155 -30.17 -8.36 -2.83
N ASP A 156 -31.21 -7.65 -3.26
CA ASP A 156 -31.24 -6.93 -4.54
C ASP A 156 -30.97 -5.45 -4.29
N GLY A 157 -30.26 -4.81 -5.21
CA GLY A 157 -30.09 -3.36 -5.22
C GLY A 157 -29.25 -2.91 -6.39
N VAL A 158 -28.50 -1.82 -6.19
CA VAL A 158 -27.76 -1.19 -7.28
C VAL A 158 -26.37 -0.75 -6.86
N VAL A 159 -25.46 -0.69 -7.82
CA VAL A 159 -24.16 -0.02 -7.65
C VAL A 159 -24.41 1.48 -7.50
N SER A 160 -23.95 2.06 -6.39
CA SER A 160 -24.05 3.49 -6.13
C SER A 160 -22.86 4.28 -6.67
N ALA A 161 -21.65 3.70 -6.69
CA ALA A 161 -20.47 4.24 -7.36
C ALA A 161 -19.34 3.22 -7.44
N TYR A 162 -18.45 3.37 -8.42
CA TYR A 162 -17.19 2.66 -8.56
C TYR A 162 -16.27 3.40 -9.56
N PRO A 163 -14.95 3.55 -9.30
CA PRO A 163 -14.31 3.30 -8.01
C PRO A 163 -14.75 4.34 -6.97
N ASP A 164 -14.95 3.90 -5.73
CA ASP A 164 -15.11 4.76 -4.56
C ASP A 164 -13.88 4.54 -3.69
N LEU A 165 -13.01 5.55 -3.57
CA LEU A 165 -11.76 5.44 -2.82
C LEU A 165 -12.03 5.60 -1.31
N ILE A 166 -11.67 4.58 -0.55
CA ILE A 166 -11.71 4.60 0.92
C ILE A 166 -10.32 4.25 1.44
N ASP A 167 -9.68 5.20 2.13
CA ASP A 167 -8.28 5.07 2.60
C ASP A 167 -7.32 4.65 1.49
N ASP A 168 -7.43 5.30 0.32
CA ASP A 168 -6.69 5.03 -0.92
C ASP A 168 -6.93 3.64 -1.55
N ILE A 169 -7.91 2.89 -1.05
CA ILE A 169 -8.31 1.57 -1.57
C ILE A 169 -9.56 1.73 -2.45
N PRO A 170 -9.53 1.33 -3.74
CA PRO A 170 -10.71 1.38 -4.61
C PRO A 170 -11.74 0.31 -4.23
N MET A 171 -12.96 0.75 -3.90
CA MET A 171 -14.09 -0.11 -3.54
C MET A 171 -15.32 0.13 -4.42
N ILE A 172 -16.23 -0.83 -4.47
CA ILE A 172 -17.55 -0.72 -5.09
C ILE A 172 -18.55 -0.27 -4.03
N ARG A 173 -19.12 0.92 -4.16
CA ARG A 173 -20.19 1.43 -3.29
C ARG A 173 -21.55 0.93 -3.77
N LEU A 174 -22.39 0.46 -2.85
CA LEU A 174 -23.65 -0.21 -3.11
C LEU A 174 -24.81 0.44 -2.37
N ALA A 175 -25.98 0.51 -3.02
CA ALA A 175 -27.25 0.85 -2.38
C ALA A 175 -28.02 -0.44 -2.09
N VAL A 176 -27.62 -1.13 -1.02
CA VAL A 176 -28.21 -2.39 -0.55
C VAL A 176 -28.20 -2.45 0.98
N PRO A 177 -29.21 -3.09 1.60
CA PRO A 177 -29.13 -3.43 3.02
C PRO A 177 -28.08 -4.52 3.22
N ILE A 178 -26.92 -4.18 3.80
CA ILE A 178 -25.92 -5.17 4.22
C ILE A 178 -26.15 -5.50 5.69
N GLU A 179 -26.22 -6.79 6.01
CA GLU A 179 -26.34 -7.28 7.38
C GLU A 179 -25.15 -8.14 7.79
N LYS A 180 -24.97 -8.31 9.10
CA LYS A 180 -23.91 -9.15 9.66
C LYS A 180 -24.09 -10.60 9.18
N GLY A 181 -23.05 -11.11 8.51
CA GLY A 181 -23.03 -12.44 7.90
C GLY A 181 -23.00 -12.43 6.37
N ASN A 182 -23.27 -11.28 5.72
CA ASN A 182 -23.10 -11.13 4.27
C ASN A 182 -21.64 -10.87 3.85
N SER A 183 -20.78 -10.40 4.77
CA SER A 183 -19.36 -10.17 4.51
C SER A 183 -18.68 -11.45 4.01
N GLY A 184 -17.85 -11.29 2.99
CA GLY A 184 -17.22 -12.35 2.21
C GLY A 184 -18.10 -12.97 1.12
N GLY A 185 -19.38 -12.59 1.04
CA GLY A 185 -20.31 -13.06 0.01
C GLY A 185 -20.11 -12.41 -1.36
N PRO A 186 -20.54 -13.07 -2.45
CA PRO A 186 -20.39 -12.54 -3.80
C PRO A 186 -21.39 -11.42 -4.08
N LEU A 187 -20.90 -10.35 -4.69
CA LEU A 187 -21.70 -9.33 -5.38
C LEU A 187 -21.80 -9.70 -6.87
N LEU A 188 -23.01 -9.88 -7.38
CA LEU A 188 -23.28 -10.46 -8.69
C LEU A 188 -23.97 -9.46 -9.61
N ASP A 189 -23.67 -9.54 -10.91
CA ASP A 189 -24.51 -8.94 -11.94
C ASP A 189 -25.76 -9.80 -12.26
N ARG A 190 -26.56 -9.36 -13.24
CA ARG A 190 -27.77 -10.07 -13.67
C ARG A 190 -27.50 -11.31 -14.53
N GLU A 191 -26.23 -11.58 -14.83
CA GLU A 191 -25.78 -12.78 -15.52
C GLU A 191 -25.29 -13.86 -14.55
N GLY A 192 -25.01 -13.49 -13.28
CA GLY A 192 -24.49 -14.36 -12.23
C GLY A 192 -22.96 -14.31 -12.09
N ARG A 193 -22.30 -13.30 -12.68
CA ARG A 193 -20.84 -13.11 -12.56
C ARG A 193 -20.51 -12.28 -11.34
N VAL A 194 -19.46 -12.66 -10.62
CA VAL A 194 -18.99 -11.95 -9.42
C VAL A 194 -18.29 -10.66 -9.83
N LEU A 195 -18.84 -9.51 -9.44
CA LEU A 195 -18.23 -8.19 -9.62
C LEU A 195 -17.36 -7.80 -8.42
N GLY A 196 -17.65 -8.34 -7.24
CA GLY A 196 -16.88 -8.06 -6.03
C GLY A 196 -17.24 -8.93 -4.83
N ILE A 197 -16.58 -8.66 -3.72
CA ILE A 197 -16.72 -9.39 -2.46
C ILE A 197 -17.22 -8.41 -1.40
N LEU A 198 -18.44 -8.62 -0.89
CA LEU A 198 -19.06 -7.75 0.11
C LEU A 198 -18.17 -7.69 1.35
N THR A 199 -17.80 -6.50 1.84
CA THR A 199 -16.90 -6.37 3.01
C THR A 199 -17.55 -5.55 4.13
N LEU A 200 -17.79 -4.26 3.88
CA LEU A 200 -18.14 -3.27 4.92
C LEU A 200 -19.56 -2.76 4.72
N LYS A 201 -20.25 -2.52 5.85
CA LYS A 201 -21.47 -1.70 5.91
C LYS A 201 -21.10 -0.29 6.34
N SER A 202 -21.70 0.73 5.74
CA SER A 202 -21.57 2.10 6.23
C SER A 202 -22.11 2.21 7.66
N ALA A 203 -21.31 2.75 8.58
CA ALA A 203 -21.73 3.02 9.95
C ALA A 203 -22.75 4.18 10.06
N ARG A 204 -22.96 4.97 9.00
CA ARG A 204 -23.82 6.17 9.00
C ARG A 204 -25.09 6.02 8.18
N THR A 205 -25.18 5.03 7.29
CA THR A 205 -26.29 4.88 6.35
C THR A 205 -26.66 3.41 6.21
N GLU A 206 -27.88 3.06 6.63
CA GLU A 206 -28.32 1.67 6.76
C GLU A 206 -28.32 0.89 5.43
N ASN A 207 -28.54 1.57 4.31
CA ASN A 207 -28.61 0.99 2.96
C ASN A 207 -27.36 1.27 2.11
N LEU A 208 -26.22 1.59 2.74
CA LEU A 208 -24.97 1.83 2.03
C LEU A 208 -23.95 0.75 2.38
N GLY A 209 -23.48 0.05 1.35
CA GLY A 209 -22.55 -1.06 1.47
C GLY A 209 -21.32 -0.91 0.59
N PHE A 210 -20.29 -1.68 0.87
CA PHE A 210 -19.05 -1.71 0.10
C PHE A 210 -18.63 -3.13 -0.24
N ALA A 211 -18.08 -3.31 -1.45
CA ALA A 211 -17.49 -4.55 -1.89
C ALA A 211 -16.08 -4.32 -2.47
N MET A 212 -15.20 -5.28 -2.23
CA MET A 212 -13.86 -5.30 -2.83
C MET A 212 -13.95 -5.74 -4.30
N PRO A 213 -13.21 -5.11 -5.22
CA PRO A 213 -13.21 -5.48 -6.63
C PRO A 213 -12.77 -6.93 -6.86
N VAL A 214 -13.47 -7.68 -7.72
CA VAL A 214 -13.12 -9.07 -8.04
C VAL A 214 -11.75 -9.21 -8.72
N ASN A 215 -11.25 -8.17 -9.40
CA ASN A 215 -9.96 -8.23 -10.08
C ASN A 215 -8.79 -8.37 -9.09
N GLU A 216 -8.91 -7.85 -7.86
CA GLU A 216 -7.91 -8.07 -6.81
C GLU A 216 -7.92 -9.53 -6.33
N LEU A 217 -9.10 -10.14 -6.25
CA LEU A 217 -9.22 -11.57 -5.97
C LEU A 217 -8.58 -12.41 -7.10
N LYS A 218 -8.74 -12.02 -8.37
CA LYS A 218 -8.09 -12.70 -9.51
C LYS A 218 -6.58 -12.66 -9.39
N ARG A 219 -6.00 -11.51 -9.03
CA ARG A 219 -4.55 -11.38 -8.77
C ARG A 219 -4.08 -12.33 -7.67
N MET A 220 -4.84 -12.47 -6.59
CA MET A 220 -4.52 -13.43 -5.51
C MET A 220 -4.61 -14.90 -5.95
N ILE A 221 -5.52 -15.23 -6.88
CA ILE A 221 -5.63 -16.58 -7.46
C ILE A 221 -4.41 -16.87 -8.33
N GLU A 222 -3.95 -15.87 -9.09
CA GLU A 222 -2.75 -15.97 -9.93
C GLU A 222 -1.46 -16.07 -9.09
N SER A 223 -1.43 -15.47 -7.88
CA SER A 223 -0.24 -15.42 -7.00
C SER A 223 -0.56 -15.73 -5.51
N PRO A 224 -0.77 -17.00 -5.11
CA PRO A 224 -1.15 -17.38 -3.74
C PRO A 224 0.02 -17.43 -2.73
N ASN A 225 -0.26 -17.23 -1.42
CA ASN A 225 0.70 -17.31 -0.30
C ASN A 225 0.25 -18.30 0.81
N PRO A 226 0.33 -19.62 0.57
CA PRO A 226 -0.38 -20.62 1.39
C PRO A 226 0.18 -20.83 2.80
N VAL A 227 -0.73 -20.90 3.79
CA VAL A 227 -0.45 -21.25 5.19
C VAL A 227 -1.27 -22.48 5.60
N PRO A 228 -0.63 -23.61 5.94
CA PRO A 228 -1.34 -24.78 6.46
C PRO A 228 -2.05 -24.48 7.80
N MET A 229 -3.26 -24.99 8.00
CA MET A 229 -4.07 -24.67 9.19
C MET A 229 -3.39 -24.97 10.53
N ARG A 230 -2.54 -26.00 10.61
CA ARG A 230 -1.73 -26.31 11.81
C ARG A 230 -0.82 -25.17 12.26
N ARG A 231 -0.37 -24.31 11.34
CA ARG A 231 0.45 -23.13 11.64
C ARG A 231 -0.41 -21.90 11.91
N TRP A 232 -1.53 -21.75 11.19
CA TRP A 232 -2.48 -20.67 11.37
C TRP A 232 -2.96 -20.53 12.83
N LEU A 233 -3.35 -21.64 13.47
CA LEU A 233 -3.96 -21.68 14.82
C LEU A 233 -3.08 -21.17 15.97
N THR A 234 -1.79 -20.91 15.75
CA THR A 234 -0.85 -20.56 16.84
C THR A 234 -0.52 -19.06 16.93
N ILE A 235 -1.19 -18.22 16.14
CA ILE A 235 -0.80 -16.81 15.97
C ILE A 235 -1.58 -15.89 16.95
N GLY A 236 -0.90 -15.26 17.94
CA GLY A 236 -1.42 -14.04 18.63
C GLY A 236 -2.05 -14.15 20.03
N VAL A 237 -2.08 -15.33 20.67
CA VAL A 237 -2.73 -15.55 21.99
C VAL A 237 -1.80 -15.17 23.17
N LEU A 238 -2.34 -14.50 24.19
CA LEU A 238 -1.63 -14.21 25.46
C LEU A 238 -1.36 -15.48 26.26
N ASN A 239 -0.18 -15.58 26.87
CA ASN A 239 0.15 -16.72 27.73
C ASN A 239 -0.67 -16.68 29.05
N PRO A 240 -1.61 -17.62 29.28
CA PRO A 240 -2.50 -17.61 30.44
C PRO A 240 -1.79 -18.02 31.74
N LYS A 241 -0.50 -18.38 31.71
CA LYS A 241 0.31 -18.55 32.92
C LYS A 241 0.92 -17.24 33.43
N LEU A 242 0.91 -16.19 32.60
CA LEU A 242 1.57 -14.92 32.89
C LEU A 242 0.55 -13.80 33.12
N TRP A 243 -0.53 -13.81 32.36
CA TRP A 243 -1.48 -12.70 32.28
C TRP A 243 -2.90 -13.15 32.57
N GLN A 244 -3.65 -12.32 33.30
CA GLN A 244 -5.08 -12.48 33.56
C GLN A 244 -5.81 -11.21 33.11
N PRO A 245 -6.44 -11.23 31.93
CA PRO A 245 -7.36 -10.19 31.52
C PRO A 245 -8.57 -10.12 32.46
N LEU A 246 -8.96 -8.91 32.86
CA LEU A 246 -10.13 -8.60 33.66
C LEU A 246 -10.89 -7.43 33.05
N PHE A 247 -12.20 -7.40 33.29
CA PHE A 247 -13.11 -6.37 32.77
C PHE A 247 -13.06 -6.22 31.25
N GLY A 248 -13.09 -7.33 30.52
CA GLY A 248 -13.19 -7.35 29.06
C GLY A 248 -11.94 -6.86 28.33
N SER A 249 -12.14 -6.29 27.14
CA SER A 249 -11.13 -5.96 26.11
C SER A 249 -10.49 -7.14 25.39
N ARG A 250 -10.17 -6.96 24.10
CA ARG A 250 -9.38 -7.90 23.30
C ARG A 250 -7.89 -7.67 23.58
N TRP A 251 -7.30 -8.55 24.38
CA TRP A 251 -5.88 -8.58 24.65
C TRP A 251 -5.17 -9.64 23.80
N THR A 252 -4.17 -9.25 23.00
CA THR A 252 -3.38 -10.15 22.13
C THR A 252 -1.89 -9.98 22.40
N GLN A 253 -1.09 -10.99 22.03
CA GLN A 253 0.36 -10.93 22.16
C GLN A 253 1.08 -11.35 20.87
N ARG A 254 1.93 -10.47 20.34
CA ARG A 254 2.81 -10.74 19.19
C ARG A 254 4.19 -10.16 19.43
N ALA A 255 5.24 -10.93 19.17
CA ALA A 255 6.64 -10.49 19.26
C ALA A 255 7.01 -9.74 20.56
N GLY A 256 6.45 -10.15 21.71
CA GLY A 256 6.70 -9.50 23.01
C GLY A 256 5.93 -8.20 23.26
N ILE A 257 5.04 -7.82 22.34
CA ILE A 257 4.09 -6.72 22.47
C ILE A 257 2.73 -7.29 22.86
N ILE A 258 2.11 -6.69 23.87
CA ILE A 258 0.73 -6.96 24.28
C ILE A 258 -0.12 -5.80 23.77
N GLN A 259 -1.18 -6.09 23.02
CA GLN A 259 -2.09 -5.07 22.48
C GLN A 259 -3.46 -5.19 23.14
N ALA A 260 -4.09 -4.05 23.45
CA ALA A 260 -5.45 -3.96 23.96
C ALA A 260 -6.33 -3.16 22.98
N ALA A 261 -7.23 -3.83 22.25
CA ALA A 261 -7.88 -3.26 21.06
C ALA A 261 -9.36 -2.88 21.21
N THR A 262 -10.02 -3.11 22.36
CA THR A 262 -11.44 -2.76 22.56
C THR A 262 -11.74 -2.25 23.98
N PRO A 263 -12.77 -1.42 24.21
CA PRO A 263 -13.12 -0.94 25.55
C PRO A 263 -13.33 -2.09 26.54
N GLY A 264 -12.99 -1.84 27.80
CA GLY A 264 -13.33 -2.75 28.87
C GLY A 264 -14.77 -2.59 29.35
N SER A 265 -15.23 -3.54 30.15
CA SER A 265 -16.56 -3.55 30.75
C SER A 265 -16.66 -2.77 32.07
N GLY A 266 -15.53 -2.29 32.61
CA GLY A 266 -15.51 -1.48 33.82
C GLY A 266 -15.83 0.01 33.56
N PHE A 267 -16.06 0.76 34.64
CA PHE A 267 -16.33 2.20 34.58
C PHE A 267 -15.31 2.97 33.72
N GLY A 268 -15.82 3.86 32.86
CA GLY A 268 -14.99 4.65 31.95
C GLY A 268 -14.30 3.83 30.86
N GLY A 269 -14.80 2.63 30.52
CA GLY A 269 -14.18 1.71 29.55
C GLY A 269 -12.99 0.96 30.11
N ARG A 270 -12.90 0.83 31.44
CA ARG A 270 -11.79 0.22 32.17
C ARG A 270 -11.65 -1.27 31.83
N SER A 271 -10.45 -1.67 31.44
CA SER A 271 -9.98 -3.05 31.36
C SER A 271 -8.62 -3.18 32.03
N LEU A 272 -8.39 -4.30 32.72
CA LEU A 272 -7.10 -4.64 33.32
C LEU A 272 -6.54 -5.90 32.68
N CYS A 273 -5.22 -6.02 32.65
CA CYS A 273 -4.52 -7.26 32.36
C CYS A 273 -3.47 -7.48 33.45
N LEU A 274 -3.84 -8.27 34.46
CA LEU A 274 -3.05 -8.46 35.66
C LEU A 274 -1.94 -9.47 35.42
N TRP A 275 -0.76 -9.13 35.92
CA TRP A 275 0.33 -10.07 36.06
C TRP A 275 0.02 -11.06 37.18
N GLN A 276 0.25 -12.35 36.92
CA GLN A 276 -0.17 -13.39 37.86
C GLN A 276 0.81 -13.64 39.01
N ALA A 277 2.07 -13.20 38.93
CA ALA A 277 2.97 -13.32 40.07
C ALA A 277 2.69 -12.24 41.12
N GLU A 278 2.95 -12.57 42.39
CA GLU A 278 2.73 -11.66 43.52
C GLU A 278 3.65 -10.44 43.46
N THR A 279 3.11 -9.27 43.84
CA THR A 279 3.92 -8.08 44.10
C THR A 279 4.55 -8.18 45.50
N PRO A 280 5.79 -7.69 45.73
CA PRO A 280 6.36 -7.62 47.07
C PRO A 280 5.42 -6.92 48.07
N PRO A 281 5.33 -7.40 49.33
CA PRO A 281 4.27 -6.99 50.27
C PRO A 281 4.44 -5.59 50.88
N GLU A 282 5.63 -5.00 50.85
CA GLU A 282 5.93 -3.71 51.50
C GLU A 282 6.24 -2.60 50.49
N VAL A 283 7.46 -2.59 49.96
CA VAL A 283 7.93 -1.62 48.95
C VAL A 283 8.14 -2.35 47.64
N PHE A 284 7.49 -1.87 46.58
CA PHE A 284 7.70 -2.42 45.25
C PHE A 284 7.65 -1.34 44.18
N GLU A 285 8.20 -1.68 43.02
CA GLU A 285 8.15 -0.94 41.80
C GLU A 285 7.48 -1.78 40.71
N THR A 286 6.74 -1.11 39.82
CA THR A 286 6.21 -1.69 38.58
C THR A 286 6.59 -0.79 37.41
N SER A 287 6.94 -1.37 36.26
CA SER A 287 7.33 -0.61 35.06
C SER A 287 6.80 -1.25 33.78
N VAL A 288 6.52 -0.45 32.76
CA VAL A 288 6.14 -0.90 31.42
C VAL A 288 6.58 0.11 30.37
N GLN A 289 6.80 -0.33 29.13
CA GLN A 289 6.78 0.56 27.97
C GLN A 289 5.40 0.54 27.32
N VAL A 290 4.78 1.70 27.12
CA VAL A 290 3.43 1.84 26.55
C VAL A 290 3.43 2.81 25.37
N LYS A 291 2.62 2.54 24.35
CA LYS A 291 2.35 3.41 23.19
C LYS A 291 0.83 3.46 22.96
N LEU A 292 0.28 4.65 22.78
CA LEU A 292 -1.16 4.86 22.52
C LEU A 292 -1.39 5.15 21.04
N ASP A 293 -2.56 4.76 20.54
CA ASP A 293 -3.07 5.17 19.22
C ASP A 293 -3.52 6.64 19.19
N SER A 294 -4.07 7.13 20.32
CA SER A 294 -4.59 8.47 20.46
C SER A 294 -4.36 9.01 21.87
N GLU A 295 -3.89 10.24 21.94
CA GLU A 295 -3.68 10.98 23.21
C GLU A 295 -5.00 11.40 23.89
N SER A 296 -6.13 11.32 23.19
CA SER A 296 -7.46 11.44 23.80
C SER A 296 -7.81 10.24 24.71
N GLY A 297 -7.04 9.17 24.56
CA GLY A 297 -7.15 7.92 25.29
C GLY A 297 -6.50 7.91 26.67
N ALA A 298 -6.48 6.73 27.30
CA ALA A 298 -5.76 6.46 28.53
C ALA A 298 -5.39 4.98 28.67
N ALA A 299 -4.09 4.68 28.81
CA ALA A 299 -3.57 3.33 29.02
C ALA A 299 -2.20 3.37 29.69
N GLY A 300 -1.92 2.41 30.59
CA GLY A 300 -0.66 2.40 31.34
C GLY A 300 -0.59 1.30 32.39
N LEU A 301 -0.13 1.66 33.59
CA LEU A 301 0.10 0.73 34.70
C LEU A 301 -1.12 0.67 35.63
N VAL A 302 -1.46 -0.54 36.06
CA VAL A 302 -2.27 -0.80 37.25
C VAL A 302 -1.42 -1.42 38.34
N PHE A 303 -1.66 -1.03 39.59
CA PHE A 303 -0.96 -1.53 40.76
C PHE A 303 -1.84 -1.43 41.99
N CYS A 304 -1.46 -2.19 43.03
CA CYS A 304 -2.28 -2.47 44.19
C CYS A 304 -3.72 -2.94 43.85
N ALA A 305 -3.86 -3.76 42.81
CA ALA A 305 -5.15 -4.27 42.37
C ALA A 305 -5.57 -5.49 43.21
N ASP A 306 -6.81 -5.49 43.67
CA ASP A 306 -7.41 -6.62 44.40
C ASP A 306 -7.93 -7.74 43.48
N GLY A 307 -7.87 -7.55 42.16
CA GLY A 307 -8.50 -8.44 41.17
C GLY A 307 -9.99 -8.10 40.93
N GLY A 308 -10.49 -7.07 41.60
CA GLY A 308 -11.78 -6.44 41.41
C GLY A 308 -11.59 -4.95 41.06
N ASP A 309 -12.50 -4.12 41.55
CA ASP A 309 -12.60 -2.72 41.15
C ASP A 309 -11.63 -1.77 41.89
N ARG A 310 -10.88 -2.27 42.89
CA ARG A 310 -9.99 -1.46 43.72
C ARG A 310 -8.56 -1.57 43.21
N HIS A 311 -8.01 -0.45 42.76
CA HIS A 311 -6.62 -0.37 42.29
C HIS A 311 -6.16 1.09 42.12
N TYR A 312 -4.86 1.30 41.98
CA TYR A 312 -4.35 2.54 41.39
C TYR A 312 -4.15 2.40 39.88
N GLY A 313 -4.09 3.54 39.20
CA GLY A 313 -3.67 3.63 37.81
C GLY A 313 -2.72 4.79 37.56
N PHE A 314 -1.65 4.54 36.79
CA PHE A 314 -0.74 5.56 36.30
C PHE A 314 -0.60 5.47 34.78
N TYR A 315 -1.03 6.52 34.07
CA TYR A 315 -1.17 6.49 32.62
C TYR A 315 -1.22 7.90 32.00
N PRO A 316 -0.79 8.06 30.73
CA PRO A 316 -1.12 9.23 29.93
C PRO A 316 -2.62 9.38 29.71
N SER A 317 -3.12 10.61 29.72
CA SER A 317 -4.50 10.99 29.43
C SER A 317 -4.58 12.45 29.02
N GLY A 318 -4.94 12.75 27.78
CA GLY A 318 -5.16 14.13 27.32
C GLY A 318 -3.88 14.98 27.35
N GLY A 319 -2.75 14.40 26.95
CA GLY A 319 -1.44 15.08 26.92
C GLY A 319 -0.78 15.29 28.29
N LYS A 320 -1.35 14.72 29.37
CA LYS A 320 -0.83 14.76 30.74
C LYS A 320 -0.62 13.35 31.29
N LEU A 321 0.16 13.21 32.35
CA LEU A 321 0.21 11.97 33.14
C LEU A 321 -0.68 12.07 34.35
N ARG A 322 -1.50 11.02 34.53
CA ARG A 322 -2.51 10.96 35.57
C ARG A 322 -2.22 9.81 36.53
N LEU A 323 -2.26 10.11 37.82
CA LEU A 323 -2.29 9.13 38.91
C LEU A 323 -3.70 9.11 39.50
N THR A 324 -4.31 7.92 39.56
CA THR A 324 -5.68 7.72 40.02
C THR A 324 -5.79 6.59 41.02
N ARG A 325 -6.73 6.71 41.95
CA ARG A 325 -7.17 5.66 42.87
C ARG A 325 -8.62 5.30 42.58
N PHE A 326 -8.89 4.02 42.41
CA PHE A 326 -10.22 3.45 42.26
C PHE A 326 -10.52 2.63 43.51
N GLU A 327 -11.66 2.91 44.13
CA GLU A 327 -12.13 2.25 45.37
C GLU A 327 -13.43 1.48 45.15
N GLY A 328 -13.93 1.44 43.92
CA GLY A 328 -15.19 0.81 43.55
C GLY A 328 -15.45 0.83 42.04
N ALA A 329 -16.64 0.37 41.67
CA ALA A 329 -17.02 0.10 40.29
C ALA A 329 -17.55 1.32 39.52
N ASP A 330 -17.68 2.49 40.17
CA ASP A 330 -18.35 3.65 39.62
C ASP A 330 -17.57 4.97 39.77
N VAL A 331 -18.14 6.05 39.22
CA VAL A 331 -17.54 7.39 39.18
C VAL A 331 -17.34 8.01 40.57
N TYR A 332 -18.16 7.63 41.56
CA TYR A 332 -18.09 8.18 42.91
C TYR A 332 -16.98 7.53 43.73
N ALA A 333 -16.53 6.35 43.32
CA ALA A 333 -15.40 5.63 43.89
C ALA A 333 -14.10 5.82 43.08
N TRP A 334 -13.96 6.95 42.38
CA TRP A 334 -12.80 7.30 41.56
C TRP A 334 -12.20 8.64 42.01
N THR A 335 -10.91 8.65 42.34
CA THR A 335 -10.17 9.85 42.75
C THR A 335 -8.96 10.08 41.85
N ILE A 336 -8.82 11.28 41.31
CA ILE A 336 -7.60 11.73 40.62
C ILE A 336 -6.67 12.31 41.68
N LEU A 337 -5.57 11.62 41.95
CA LEU A 337 -4.57 12.05 42.93
C LEU A 337 -3.62 13.10 42.33
N ALA A 338 -3.27 12.94 41.05
CA ALA A 338 -2.47 13.90 40.32
C ALA A 338 -2.78 13.89 38.82
N ASP A 339 -2.67 15.04 38.18
CA ASP A 339 -2.84 15.22 36.73
C ASP A 339 -1.88 16.32 36.23
N VAL A 340 -0.71 15.89 35.75
CA VAL A 340 0.45 16.78 35.55
C VAL A 340 0.98 16.73 34.12
N PRO A 341 1.41 17.88 33.55
CA PRO A 341 2.13 17.86 32.28
C PRO A 341 3.47 17.15 32.45
N ALA A 342 3.91 16.44 31.42
CA ALA A 342 5.19 15.72 31.43
C ALA A 342 5.93 15.97 30.12
N GLU A 343 6.92 16.85 30.15
CA GLU A 343 7.77 17.16 28.98
C GLU A 343 8.53 15.91 28.49
N ALA A 344 8.87 15.01 29.41
CA ALA A 344 9.51 13.74 29.06
C ALA A 344 8.59 12.75 28.36
N TYR A 345 7.26 12.94 28.38
CA TYR A 345 6.32 12.08 27.65
C TYR A 345 6.32 12.43 26.16
N ARG A 346 6.32 11.40 25.31
CA ARG A 346 6.43 11.53 23.86
C ARG A 346 5.19 10.96 23.17
N PRO A 347 4.22 11.79 22.74
CA PRO A 347 3.02 11.33 22.07
C PRO A 347 3.31 10.44 20.86
N GLY A 348 2.54 9.37 20.68
CA GLY A 348 2.72 8.40 19.59
C GLY A 348 4.00 7.53 19.66
N GLU A 349 4.90 7.76 20.61
CA GLU A 349 6.10 6.95 20.82
C GLU A 349 5.96 5.93 21.97
N TRP A 350 6.95 5.04 22.10
CA TRP A 350 7.09 4.18 23.27
C TRP A 350 7.57 4.96 24.48
N ASN A 351 6.76 4.98 25.54
CA ASN A 351 7.06 5.66 26.79
C ASN A 351 7.27 4.65 27.92
N HIS A 352 8.38 4.74 28.63
CA HIS A 352 8.66 3.92 29.80
C HIS A 352 8.04 4.54 31.05
N LEU A 353 6.95 3.94 31.54
CA LEU A 353 6.32 4.29 32.81
C LEU A 353 6.92 3.44 33.92
N ARG A 354 7.21 4.07 35.07
CA ARG A 354 7.59 3.36 36.30
C ARG A 354 6.85 3.97 37.48
N VAL A 355 6.43 3.12 38.41
CA VAL A 355 5.84 3.52 39.68
C VAL A 355 6.57 2.81 40.80
N ARG A 356 6.84 3.52 41.90
CA ARG A 356 7.30 2.97 43.17
C ARG A 356 6.22 3.22 44.21
N VAL A 357 5.82 2.17 44.90
CA VAL A 357 4.88 2.20 46.02
C VAL A 357 5.68 1.96 47.30
N ASP A 358 5.61 2.93 48.20
CA ASP A 358 6.16 2.88 49.55
C ASP A 358 4.99 2.89 50.57
N GLN A 359 5.25 2.78 51.87
CA GLN A 359 4.20 2.83 52.89
C GLN A 359 3.46 4.18 52.90
N GLU A 360 4.18 5.29 52.71
CA GLU A 360 3.62 6.64 52.84
C GLU A 360 3.41 7.37 51.50
N LYS A 361 4.08 6.92 50.43
CA LYS A 361 4.14 7.65 49.17
C LYS A 361 4.16 6.77 47.92
N ILE A 362 3.75 7.36 46.80
CA ILE A 362 3.82 6.80 45.46
C ILE A 362 4.66 7.74 44.60
N THR A 363 5.76 7.25 44.04
CA THR A 363 6.60 8.02 43.10
C THR A 363 6.41 7.49 41.68
N CYS A 364 6.20 8.38 40.73
CA CYS A 364 5.98 8.02 39.33
C CYS A 364 7.03 8.65 38.42
N TRP A 365 7.48 7.88 37.43
CA TRP A 365 8.43 8.29 36.40
C TRP A 365 7.86 8.06 35.01
N VAL A 366 8.27 8.92 34.07
CA VAL A 366 8.20 8.65 32.63
C VAL A 366 9.56 8.86 32.01
N ASN A 367 10.00 7.93 31.16
CA ASN A 367 11.26 8.03 30.41
C ASN A 367 12.49 8.37 31.29
N GLY A 368 12.49 7.86 32.53
CA GLY A 368 13.56 8.04 33.51
C GLY A 368 13.46 9.31 34.36
N GLN A 369 12.59 10.26 34.01
CA GLN A 369 12.38 11.48 34.77
C GLN A 369 11.29 11.28 35.83
N VAL A 370 11.54 11.73 37.07
CA VAL A 370 10.51 11.79 38.12
C VAL A 370 9.48 12.82 37.69
N ILE A 371 8.21 12.42 37.61
CA ILE A 371 7.12 13.32 37.23
C ILE A 371 6.33 13.77 38.44
N LEU A 372 6.10 12.90 39.42
CA LEU A 372 5.47 13.26 40.67
C LEU A 372 5.85 12.31 41.81
N THR A 373 5.77 12.81 43.03
CA THR A 373 5.71 12.02 44.26
C THR A 373 4.46 12.44 45.02
N GLN A 374 3.57 11.49 45.26
CA GLN A 374 2.29 11.70 45.92
C GLN A 374 2.33 11.05 47.30
N GLU A 375 2.06 11.82 48.35
CA GLU A 375 1.76 11.25 49.68
C GLU A 375 0.34 10.68 49.64
N ASP A 376 0.22 9.37 49.84
CA ASP A 376 -1.06 8.66 49.85
C ASP A 376 -0.87 7.29 50.49
N THR A 377 -1.56 7.02 51.60
CA THR A 377 -1.48 5.76 52.38
C THR A 377 -2.61 4.79 52.05
N GLY A 378 -3.27 4.93 50.89
CA GLY A 378 -4.45 4.15 50.50
C GLY A 378 -4.22 2.66 50.28
N LEU A 379 -4.39 2.18 49.04
CA LEU A 379 -4.33 0.74 48.73
C LEU A 379 -2.87 0.22 48.84
N ARG A 380 -2.68 -0.96 49.43
CA ARG A 380 -1.36 -1.64 49.52
C ARG A 380 -1.51 -3.15 49.33
N GLY A 381 -0.44 -3.82 48.93
CA GLY A 381 -0.47 -5.22 48.51
C GLY A 381 -1.19 -5.41 47.18
N GLY A 382 -1.71 -6.62 46.89
CA GLY A 382 -2.48 -6.89 45.67
C GLY A 382 -1.62 -7.31 44.46
N ARG A 383 -2.07 -6.95 43.25
CA ARG A 383 -1.39 -7.28 41.99
C ARG A 383 -1.08 -6.04 41.16
N ALA A 384 -0.10 -6.17 40.28
CA ALA A 384 0.24 -5.17 39.27
C ALA A 384 -0.08 -5.69 37.86
N GLY A 385 -0.14 -4.79 36.89
CA GLY A 385 -0.41 -5.16 35.51
C GLY A 385 -0.58 -3.96 34.60
N LEU A 386 -1.33 -4.18 33.53
CA LEU A 386 -1.65 -3.19 32.51
C LEU A 386 -3.10 -2.73 32.67
N CYS A 387 -3.38 -1.47 32.37
CA CYS A 387 -4.74 -0.95 32.31
C CYS A 387 -4.97 -0.14 31.05
N LYS A 388 -6.22 -0.11 30.61
CA LYS A 388 -6.73 0.84 29.63
C LYS A 388 -8.11 1.33 30.02
N PHE A 389 -8.47 2.48 29.48
CA PHE A 389 -9.77 3.12 29.66
C PHE A 389 -10.29 3.57 28.29
N ARG A 390 -11.56 3.95 28.25
CA ARG A 390 -12.25 4.49 27.08
C ARG A 390 -12.07 3.58 25.85
N ASN A 391 -11.98 4.19 24.68
CA ASN A 391 -11.81 3.53 23.39
C ASN A 391 -10.34 3.37 22.98
N THR A 392 -9.39 3.58 23.89
CA THR A 392 -7.96 3.61 23.59
C THR A 392 -7.44 2.27 23.07
N VAL A 393 -6.73 2.29 21.95
CA VAL A 393 -5.92 1.17 21.51
C VAL A 393 -4.49 1.39 22.01
N ALA A 394 -3.99 0.44 22.79
CA ALA A 394 -2.67 0.57 23.40
C ALA A 394 -1.81 -0.66 23.17
N GLU A 395 -0.53 -0.43 22.98
CA GLU A 395 0.51 -1.45 22.91
C GLU A 395 1.41 -1.35 24.14
N PHE A 396 1.80 -2.50 24.69
CA PHE A 396 2.62 -2.63 25.88
C PHE A 396 3.78 -3.60 25.64
N ARG A 397 4.96 -3.30 26.21
CA ARG A 397 6.10 -4.24 26.24
C ARG A 397 6.95 -4.03 27.48
N GLN A 398 7.79 -5.03 27.81
CA GLN A 398 8.74 -4.95 28.93
C GLN A 398 8.11 -4.65 30.30
N PHE A 399 6.95 -5.25 30.60
CA PHE A 399 6.37 -5.15 31.95
C PHE A 399 7.26 -5.83 32.99
N ARG A 400 7.48 -5.20 34.15
CA ARG A 400 8.29 -5.70 35.27
C ARG A 400 7.68 -5.31 36.61
N VAL A 401 7.88 -6.15 37.62
CA VAL A 401 7.60 -5.89 39.04
C VAL A 401 8.83 -6.29 39.85
N GLY A 402 9.23 -5.49 40.83
CA GLY A 402 10.39 -5.80 41.70
C GLY A 402 10.54 -4.81 42.85
N ALA A 403 11.51 -5.01 43.76
CA ALA A 403 11.73 -4.09 44.89
C ALA A 403 12.46 -2.78 44.50
N ASP A 404 13.22 -2.82 43.40
CA ASP A 404 14.00 -1.72 42.85
C ASP A 404 14.12 -1.94 41.34
N LEU A 405 13.35 -1.17 40.57
CA LEU A 405 13.38 -1.11 39.11
C LEU A 405 14.04 0.19 38.64
N ALA A 406 14.81 0.85 39.51
CA ALA A 406 15.66 1.95 39.11
C ALA A 406 16.70 1.45 38.11
N ASP A 407 16.73 2.10 36.95
CA ASP A 407 17.87 2.03 36.05
C ASP A 407 19.06 2.69 36.75
N LYS A 408 19.77 1.94 37.60
CA LYS A 408 20.93 2.46 38.32
C LYS A 408 21.92 3.02 37.30
N PRO A 409 22.40 4.27 37.46
CA PRO A 409 23.49 4.76 36.64
C PRO A 409 24.64 3.78 36.79
N LEU A 410 25.12 3.32 35.64
CA LEU A 410 26.21 2.39 35.60
C LEU A 410 27.45 3.07 36.19
N PRO A 411 28.12 2.45 37.17
CA PRO A 411 29.40 2.96 37.62
C PRO A 411 30.28 3.17 36.38
N PRO A 412 30.95 4.34 36.21
CA PRO A 412 31.70 4.65 34.99
C PRO A 412 32.72 3.56 34.61
N ALA A 413 33.30 2.90 35.61
CA ALA A 413 34.19 1.76 35.43
C ALA A 413 33.51 0.54 34.78
N VAL A 414 32.26 0.24 35.15
CA VAL A 414 31.47 -0.86 34.56
C VAL A 414 31.05 -0.50 33.15
N ALA A 415 30.61 0.74 32.92
CA ALA A 415 30.26 1.22 31.59
C ALA A 415 31.45 1.15 30.62
N GLY A 416 32.62 1.62 31.04
CA GLY A 416 33.85 1.54 30.26
C GLY A 416 34.28 0.10 29.96
N LYS A 417 34.25 -0.79 30.97
CA LYS A 417 34.61 -2.21 30.82
C LYS A 417 33.69 -2.94 29.85
N VAL A 418 32.38 -2.74 29.96
CA VAL A 418 31.39 -3.37 29.08
C VAL A 418 31.48 -2.82 27.65
N SER A 419 31.60 -1.50 27.47
CA SER A 419 31.75 -0.90 26.13
C SER A 419 33.01 -1.41 25.43
N ALA A 420 34.16 -1.47 26.13
CA ALA A 420 35.39 -2.03 25.58
C ALA A 420 35.25 -3.52 25.20
N ALA A 421 34.54 -4.31 26.01
CA ALA A 421 34.27 -5.71 25.71
C ALA A 421 33.35 -5.89 24.49
N LEU A 422 32.34 -5.01 24.32
CA LEU A 422 31.44 -5.02 23.16
C LEU A 422 32.17 -4.58 21.87
N GLU A 423 33.04 -3.57 21.94
CA GLU A 423 33.89 -3.16 20.81
C GLU A 423 34.87 -4.26 20.41
N ALA A 424 35.53 -4.91 21.39
CA ALA A 424 36.41 -6.04 21.12
C ALA A 424 35.66 -7.23 20.51
N PHE A 425 34.44 -7.51 20.99
CA PHE A 425 33.58 -8.56 20.41
C PHE A 425 33.14 -8.23 18.99
N ALA A 426 32.80 -6.98 18.69
CA ALA A 426 32.45 -6.53 17.34
C ALA A 426 33.62 -6.73 16.35
N GLN A 427 34.87 -6.62 16.82
CA GLN A 427 36.07 -6.85 16.02
C GLN A 427 36.45 -8.33 15.91
N SER A 428 36.13 -9.16 16.90
CA SER A 428 36.43 -10.60 16.89
C SER A 428 35.33 -11.44 17.55
N PRO A 429 34.33 -11.93 16.78
CA PRO A 429 33.23 -12.74 17.31
C PRO A 429 33.65 -14.08 17.92
N ALA A 430 34.88 -14.54 17.65
CA ALA A 430 35.46 -15.75 18.22
C ALA A 430 35.73 -15.64 19.73
N ALA A 431 35.84 -14.42 20.27
CA ALA A 431 36.00 -14.15 21.71
C ALA A 431 34.67 -14.24 22.49
N ARG A 432 33.63 -14.86 21.92
CA ARG A 432 32.28 -14.93 22.49
C ARG A 432 32.27 -15.37 23.96
N GLU A 433 33.01 -16.41 24.30
CA GLU A 433 33.05 -16.95 25.66
C GLU A 433 33.71 -15.96 26.64
N ASP A 434 34.79 -15.28 26.24
CA ASP A 434 35.48 -14.28 27.07
C ASP A 434 34.66 -13.00 27.24
N THR A 435 33.98 -12.56 26.17
CA THR A 435 33.03 -11.46 26.21
C THR A 435 31.84 -11.82 27.12
N LEU A 436 31.27 -13.02 26.98
CA LEU A 436 30.20 -13.50 27.85
C LEU A 436 30.65 -13.52 29.31
N ALA A 437 31.84 -14.04 29.61
CA ALA A 437 32.40 -14.02 30.96
C ALA A 437 32.48 -12.60 31.54
N THR A 438 32.83 -11.61 30.72
CA THR A 438 32.85 -10.20 31.11
C THR A 438 31.45 -9.60 31.30
N LEU A 439 30.51 -9.92 30.42
CA LEU A 439 29.13 -9.41 30.47
C LEU A 439 28.32 -10.01 31.62
N LEU A 440 28.63 -11.25 32.01
CA LEU A 440 28.01 -11.99 33.11
C LEU A 440 28.37 -11.44 34.50
N ASP A 441 29.41 -10.59 34.59
CA ASP A 441 29.78 -9.87 35.82
C ASP A 441 28.63 -8.97 36.32
N GLN A 442 27.91 -8.32 35.39
CA GLN A 442 26.72 -7.50 35.69
C GLN A 442 25.66 -7.59 34.58
N PRO A 443 24.87 -8.68 34.50
CA PRO A 443 24.09 -9.02 33.31
C PRO A 443 22.98 -8.01 32.95
N ALA A 444 22.31 -7.41 33.94
CA ALA A 444 21.26 -6.41 33.69
C ALA A 444 21.83 -5.10 33.10
N ALA A 445 22.96 -4.66 33.65
CA ALA A 445 23.74 -3.52 33.23
C ALA A 445 24.35 -3.72 31.84
N SER A 446 25.03 -4.86 31.65
CA SER A 446 25.60 -5.30 30.38
C SER A 446 24.54 -5.37 29.28
N ARG A 447 23.35 -5.91 29.58
CA ARG A 447 22.24 -5.98 28.62
C ARG A 447 21.72 -4.61 28.21
N ARG A 448 21.66 -3.65 29.13
CA ARG A 448 21.26 -2.27 28.82
C ARG A 448 22.27 -1.61 27.88
N LEU A 449 23.56 -1.66 28.22
CA LEU A 449 24.62 -1.11 27.36
C LEU A 449 24.69 -1.78 26.00
N LEU A 450 24.47 -3.10 25.94
CA LEU A 450 24.39 -3.84 24.68
C LEU A 450 23.22 -3.35 23.81
N LEU A 451 22.05 -3.07 24.40
CA LEU A 451 20.91 -2.54 23.65
C LEU A 451 21.14 -1.11 23.15
N ASP A 452 21.80 -0.26 23.94
CA ASP A 452 22.13 1.11 23.56
C ASP A 452 23.23 1.14 22.49
N HIS A 453 24.28 0.32 22.64
CA HIS A 453 25.33 0.14 21.64
C HIS A 453 24.76 -0.44 20.33
N ARG A 454 23.83 -1.41 20.39
CA ARG A 454 23.10 -1.91 19.20
C ARG A 454 22.34 -0.78 18.50
N ARG A 455 21.63 0.08 19.24
CA ARG A 455 20.90 1.22 18.66
C ARG A 455 21.83 2.23 17.99
N GLU A 456 22.98 2.49 18.61
CA GLU A 456 23.99 3.38 18.04
C GLU A 456 24.58 2.78 16.75
N LEU A 457 24.95 1.50 16.77
CA LEU A 457 25.40 0.77 15.58
C LEU A 457 24.32 0.73 14.50
N GLU A 458 23.04 0.59 14.85
CA GLU A 458 21.92 0.66 13.89
C GLU A 458 21.78 2.05 13.26
N ARG A 459 22.00 3.12 14.03
CA ARG A 459 22.02 4.49 13.52
C ARG A 459 23.22 4.74 12.61
N GLN A 460 24.41 4.28 13.00
CA GLN A 460 25.62 4.35 12.18
C GLN A 460 25.46 3.53 10.89
N ALA A 461 24.87 2.33 10.98
CA ALA A 461 24.55 1.52 9.81
C ALA A 461 23.48 2.16 8.92
N ALA A 462 22.49 2.88 9.47
CA ALA A 462 21.55 3.68 8.68
C ALA A 462 22.28 4.81 7.93
N ALA A 463 23.11 5.59 8.61
CA ALA A 463 23.90 6.66 7.99
C ALA A 463 24.86 6.13 6.91
N LEU A 464 25.51 4.98 7.15
CA LEU A 464 26.37 4.32 6.16
C LEU A 464 25.57 3.81 4.95
N ARG A 465 24.36 3.26 5.16
CA ARG A 465 23.47 2.85 4.06
C ARG A 465 23.01 4.04 3.22
N ASP A 466 22.71 5.17 3.84
CA ASP A 466 22.34 6.39 3.11
C ASP A 466 23.54 6.93 2.30
N LEU A 467 24.74 6.94 2.89
CA LEU A 467 25.97 7.31 2.19
C LEU A 467 26.31 6.34 1.04
N GLU A 468 26.11 5.03 1.23
CA GLU A 468 26.28 4.01 0.20
C GLU A 468 25.32 4.25 -0.97
N LYS A 469 24.04 4.51 -0.70
CA LYS A 469 23.03 4.83 -1.72
C LYS A 469 23.43 6.08 -2.52
N ASP A 470 23.89 7.13 -1.84
CA ASP A 470 24.34 8.36 -2.51
C ASP A 470 25.59 8.14 -3.36
N LEU A 471 26.57 7.39 -2.83
CA LEU A 471 27.78 7.02 -3.57
C LEU A 471 27.43 6.21 -4.82
N HIS A 472 26.56 5.21 -4.67
CA HIS A 472 26.08 4.36 -5.75
C HIS A 472 25.42 5.19 -6.85
N ARG A 473 24.41 6.00 -6.50
CA ARG A 473 23.71 6.86 -7.47
C ARG A 473 24.66 7.78 -8.20
N ARG A 474 25.58 8.45 -7.50
CA ARG A 474 26.59 9.33 -8.13
C ARG A 474 27.54 8.58 -9.06
N ALA A 475 27.96 7.37 -8.69
CA ALA A 475 28.81 6.53 -9.53
C ALA A 475 28.08 6.10 -10.81
N VAL A 476 26.83 5.65 -10.70
CA VAL A 476 25.99 5.27 -11.84
C VAL A 476 25.70 6.48 -12.73
N THR A 477 25.38 7.65 -12.17
CA THR A 477 25.20 8.91 -12.90
C THR A 477 26.43 9.26 -13.72
N ARG A 478 27.63 9.19 -13.13
CA ARG A 478 28.88 9.43 -13.84
C ARG A 478 29.05 8.46 -15.02
N ASP A 479 28.78 7.17 -14.81
CA ASP A 479 28.92 6.15 -15.84
C ASP A 479 27.89 6.30 -16.97
N LEU A 480 26.67 6.78 -16.66
CA LEU A 480 25.63 7.11 -17.64
C LEU A 480 26.01 8.37 -18.44
N LEU A 481 26.49 9.42 -17.78
CA LEU A 481 26.98 10.62 -18.46
C LEU A 481 28.15 10.30 -19.40
N ALA A 482 29.08 9.44 -18.97
CA ALA A 482 30.19 9.01 -19.81
C ALA A 482 29.72 8.21 -21.03
N GLU A 483 28.64 7.41 -20.90
CA GLU A 483 28.03 6.70 -22.03
C GLU A 483 27.36 7.68 -23.01
N LEU A 484 26.57 8.62 -22.49
CA LEU A 484 25.85 9.62 -23.29
C LEU A 484 26.73 10.71 -23.89
N ALA A 485 27.96 10.89 -23.38
CA ALA A 485 28.95 11.82 -23.94
C ALA A 485 29.65 11.26 -25.19
N LYS A 486 29.52 9.96 -25.48
CA LYS A 486 30.06 9.37 -26.70
C LYS A 486 29.32 9.89 -27.94
N PRO A 487 29.95 9.91 -29.13
CA PRO A 487 29.26 10.19 -30.38
C PRO A 487 28.04 9.29 -30.58
N GLU A 488 27.00 9.78 -31.28
CA GLU A 488 25.71 9.11 -31.42
C GLU A 488 25.82 7.67 -31.96
N ASP A 489 26.76 7.41 -32.87
CA ASP A 489 27.03 6.08 -33.45
C ASP A 489 27.84 5.15 -32.52
N LYS A 490 28.45 5.69 -31.45
CA LYS A 490 29.29 4.96 -30.48
C LYS A 490 28.65 4.77 -29.12
N ALA A 491 27.68 5.59 -28.74
CA ALA A 491 26.93 5.44 -27.50
C ALA A 491 26.13 4.13 -27.51
N ASP A 492 26.16 3.36 -26.44
CA ASP A 492 25.35 2.14 -26.30
C ASP A 492 24.09 2.46 -25.50
N LEU A 493 22.96 2.56 -26.21
CA LEU A 493 21.68 2.92 -25.58
C LEU A 493 21.15 1.80 -24.69
N MET A 494 21.36 0.53 -25.06
CA MET A 494 21.03 -0.62 -24.20
C MET A 494 21.80 -0.55 -22.88
N ARG A 495 23.10 -0.22 -22.92
CA ARG A 495 23.88 -0.02 -21.69
C ARG A 495 23.35 1.18 -20.89
N ALA A 496 22.98 2.27 -21.55
CA ALA A 496 22.46 3.47 -20.89
C ALA A 496 21.13 3.21 -20.15
N THR A 497 20.22 2.42 -20.73
CA THR A 497 18.95 2.04 -20.05
C THR A 497 19.16 1.08 -18.89
N LEU A 498 20.14 0.18 -18.97
CA LEU A 498 20.52 -0.68 -17.84
C LEU A 498 21.18 0.11 -16.71
N LEU A 499 21.97 1.15 -17.02
CA LEU A 499 22.47 2.09 -16.01
C LEU A 499 21.34 2.87 -15.35
N LEU A 500 20.32 3.29 -16.11
CA LEU A 500 19.14 3.93 -15.56
C LEU A 500 18.43 3.02 -14.56
N ALA A 501 18.21 1.75 -14.89
CA ALA A 501 17.62 0.79 -13.96
C ALA A 501 18.50 0.55 -12.72
N ARG A 502 19.82 0.44 -12.92
CA ARG A 502 20.80 0.24 -11.83
C ARG A 502 20.84 1.41 -10.86
N HIS A 503 20.47 2.62 -11.28
CA HIS A 503 20.43 3.80 -10.42
C HIS A 503 19.60 3.58 -9.14
N ASP A 504 18.49 2.83 -9.25
CA ASP A 504 17.62 2.52 -8.10
C ASP A 504 17.81 1.11 -7.56
N ASN A 505 18.37 0.21 -8.38
CA ASN A 505 18.54 -1.21 -8.08
C ASN A 505 20.05 -1.56 -8.16
N PRO A 506 20.83 -1.34 -7.09
CA PRO A 506 22.29 -1.50 -7.09
C PRO A 506 22.79 -2.89 -7.52
N GLU A 507 21.98 -3.91 -7.28
CA GLU A 507 22.21 -5.32 -7.56
C GLU A 507 22.15 -5.68 -9.05
N ILE A 508 21.65 -4.78 -9.92
CA ILE A 508 21.59 -5.05 -11.36
C ILE A 508 23.00 -5.22 -11.95
N GLU A 509 23.26 -6.44 -12.43
CA GLU A 509 24.48 -6.80 -13.12
C GLU A 509 24.38 -6.51 -14.63
N ILE A 510 24.78 -5.31 -15.04
CA ILE A 510 24.71 -4.83 -16.44
C ILE A 510 25.30 -5.85 -17.43
N ARG A 511 26.43 -6.49 -17.08
CA ARG A 511 27.07 -7.48 -17.97
C ARG A 511 26.15 -8.67 -18.26
N HIS A 512 25.36 -9.12 -17.28
CA HIS A 512 24.43 -10.23 -17.44
C HIS A 512 23.37 -9.90 -18.50
N TYR A 513 22.70 -8.75 -18.35
CA TYR A 513 21.66 -8.31 -19.28
C TYR A 513 22.22 -7.97 -20.66
N MET A 514 23.42 -7.39 -20.74
CA MET A 514 24.09 -7.19 -22.03
C MET A 514 24.39 -8.53 -22.74
N GLN A 515 24.75 -9.59 -22.01
CA GLN A 515 24.93 -10.93 -22.60
C GLN A 515 23.61 -11.55 -23.03
N ALA A 516 22.54 -11.39 -22.25
CA ALA A 516 21.21 -11.86 -22.62
C ALA A 516 20.75 -11.21 -23.93
N PHE A 517 20.89 -9.89 -24.01
CA PHE A 517 20.59 -9.15 -25.23
C PHE A 517 21.51 -9.52 -26.40
N THR A 518 22.80 -9.79 -26.17
CA THR A 518 23.71 -10.29 -27.21
C THR A 518 23.24 -11.63 -27.79
N ARG A 519 22.73 -12.54 -26.95
CA ARG A 519 22.16 -13.82 -27.43
C ARG A 519 20.97 -13.59 -28.37
N MET A 520 20.08 -12.65 -28.05
CA MET A 520 18.96 -12.31 -28.93
C MET A 520 19.44 -11.82 -30.31
N VAL A 521 20.47 -10.97 -30.34
CA VAL A 521 21.09 -10.53 -31.60
C VAL A 521 21.67 -11.71 -32.37
N ASP A 522 22.39 -12.60 -31.70
CA ASP A 522 23.05 -13.73 -32.36
C ASP A 522 22.07 -14.76 -32.92
N GLU A 523 20.94 -15.00 -32.26
CA GLU A 523 19.84 -15.85 -32.77
C GLU A 523 19.26 -15.32 -34.08
N LEU A 524 19.17 -13.99 -34.24
CA LEU A 524 18.61 -13.34 -35.42
C LEU A 524 19.64 -13.07 -36.52
N ARG A 525 20.94 -13.00 -36.17
CA ARG A 525 22.01 -12.57 -37.08
C ARG A 525 22.11 -13.42 -38.35
N SER A 526 21.84 -14.72 -38.25
CA SER A 526 21.88 -15.64 -39.39
C SER A 526 20.56 -15.76 -40.15
N ASP A 527 19.50 -15.06 -39.73
CA ASP A 527 18.20 -15.18 -40.37
C ASP A 527 18.19 -14.51 -41.76
N PRO A 528 17.81 -15.24 -42.84
CA PRO A 528 17.79 -14.69 -44.18
C PRO A 528 16.86 -13.48 -44.36
N ALA A 529 15.84 -13.32 -43.52
CA ALA A 529 14.94 -12.17 -43.59
C ALA A 529 15.66 -10.86 -43.21
N ILE A 530 16.59 -10.89 -42.27
CA ILE A 530 17.37 -9.71 -41.85
C ILE A 530 18.22 -9.18 -43.00
N ALA A 531 18.83 -10.06 -43.79
CA ALA A 531 19.70 -9.67 -44.90
C ALA A 531 18.94 -9.17 -46.16
N LYS A 532 17.61 -9.38 -46.25
CA LYS A 532 16.81 -9.07 -47.45
C LYS A 532 16.32 -7.62 -47.53
N GLY A 533 16.50 -6.82 -46.50
CA GLY A 533 16.08 -5.40 -46.45
C GLY A 533 15.15 -5.09 -45.27
N THR A 534 14.69 -3.85 -45.18
CA THR A 534 13.96 -3.34 -44.00
C THR A 534 12.62 -4.05 -43.80
N LEU A 535 11.79 -4.22 -44.84
CA LEU A 535 10.47 -4.84 -44.68
C LEU A 535 10.53 -6.31 -44.20
N PRO A 536 11.33 -7.21 -44.81
CA PRO A 536 11.47 -8.58 -44.31
C PRO A 536 12.07 -8.63 -42.90
N ALA A 537 13.02 -7.73 -42.59
CA ALA A 537 13.62 -7.66 -41.26
C ALA A 537 12.61 -7.22 -40.18
N ILE A 538 11.80 -6.19 -40.44
CA ILE A 538 10.73 -5.74 -39.53
C ILE A 538 9.73 -6.86 -39.26
N ALA A 539 9.28 -7.56 -40.31
CA ALA A 539 8.37 -8.70 -40.15
C ALA A 539 8.99 -9.79 -39.26
N ARG A 540 10.28 -10.10 -39.47
CA ARG A 540 10.99 -11.11 -38.65
C ARG A 540 11.21 -10.65 -37.21
N LEU A 541 11.53 -9.39 -36.97
CA LEU A 541 11.67 -8.83 -35.63
C LEU A 541 10.34 -8.82 -34.87
N ASN A 542 9.23 -8.51 -35.54
CA ASN A 542 7.90 -8.57 -34.94
C ASN A 542 7.55 -10.00 -34.51
N GLU A 543 7.76 -10.98 -35.40
CA GLU A 543 7.55 -12.39 -35.09
C GLU A 543 8.44 -12.82 -33.90
N TYR A 544 9.73 -12.50 -33.93
CA TYR A 544 10.66 -12.88 -32.87
C TYR A 544 10.30 -12.28 -31.52
N LEU A 545 9.99 -10.98 -31.46
CA LEU A 545 9.69 -10.30 -30.19
C LEU A 545 8.29 -10.61 -29.68
N PHE A 546 7.28 -10.42 -30.52
CA PHE A 546 5.88 -10.38 -30.05
C PHE A 546 5.17 -11.72 -30.16
N GLU A 547 5.50 -12.53 -31.17
CA GLU A 547 4.87 -13.84 -31.36
C GLU A 547 5.64 -14.96 -30.64
N GLN A 548 6.97 -14.96 -30.75
CA GLN A 548 7.85 -15.99 -30.16
C GLN A 548 8.37 -15.59 -28.78
N GLY A 549 8.76 -14.32 -28.61
CA GLY A 549 9.41 -13.79 -27.42
C GLY A 549 8.45 -13.31 -26.32
N GLY A 550 7.15 -13.27 -26.61
CA GLY A 550 6.11 -12.90 -25.65
C GLY A 550 6.13 -11.43 -25.20
N PHE A 551 6.93 -10.57 -25.83
CA PHE A 551 7.02 -9.16 -25.42
C PHE A 551 5.67 -8.45 -25.65
N HIS A 552 5.22 -7.63 -24.71
CA HIS A 552 4.00 -6.85 -24.85
C HIS A 552 3.98 -5.57 -24.03
N GLY A 553 3.06 -4.66 -24.39
CA GLY A 553 2.78 -3.46 -23.63
C GLY A 553 2.15 -3.74 -22.26
N SER A 554 2.56 -2.99 -21.23
CA SER A 554 1.93 -3.04 -19.91
C SER A 554 0.55 -2.41 -19.91
N ARG A 555 -0.49 -3.14 -19.47
CA ARG A 555 -1.90 -2.63 -19.50
C ARG A 555 -2.56 -2.55 -18.13
N HIS A 556 -2.12 -3.34 -17.16
CA HIS A 556 -2.76 -3.45 -15.85
C HIS A 556 -2.02 -2.69 -14.74
N ASP A 557 -0.75 -2.33 -14.98
CA ASP A 557 0.12 -1.61 -14.05
C ASP A 557 0.98 -0.57 -14.79
N TYR A 558 0.37 0.16 -15.74
CA TYR A 558 1.09 1.06 -16.65
C TYR A 558 1.94 2.10 -15.90
N GLU A 559 1.49 2.57 -14.74
CA GLU A 559 2.16 3.60 -13.95
C GLU A 559 3.32 3.06 -13.09
N SER A 560 3.51 1.74 -13.00
CA SER A 560 4.64 1.18 -12.26
C SER A 560 5.98 1.54 -12.90
N ARG A 561 6.91 2.02 -12.07
CA ARG A 561 8.28 2.37 -12.48
C ARG A 561 9.04 1.18 -13.07
N SER A 562 8.72 -0.05 -12.67
CA SER A 562 9.36 -1.26 -13.22
C SER A 562 9.21 -1.35 -14.73
N ASN A 563 8.07 -0.91 -15.28
CA ASN A 563 7.81 -0.91 -16.73
C ASN A 563 8.69 0.07 -17.54
N SER A 564 9.43 0.95 -16.85
CA SER A 564 10.44 1.83 -17.44
C SER A 564 11.86 1.25 -17.40
N TYR A 565 12.10 0.17 -16.66
CA TYR A 565 13.43 -0.44 -16.50
C TYR A 565 13.69 -1.54 -17.51
N MET A 566 14.87 -1.51 -18.14
CA MET A 566 15.22 -2.45 -19.20
C MET A 566 15.49 -3.86 -18.68
N ASN A 567 16.01 -4.02 -17.45
CA ASN A 567 16.19 -5.35 -16.85
C ASN A 567 14.84 -6.05 -16.64
N GLU A 568 13.87 -5.34 -16.06
CA GLU A 568 12.51 -5.85 -15.83
C GLU A 568 11.83 -6.19 -17.16
N LEU A 569 11.96 -5.33 -18.18
CA LEU A 569 11.41 -5.63 -19.51
C LEU A 569 11.99 -6.92 -20.11
N LEU A 570 13.29 -7.18 -19.94
CA LEU A 570 13.93 -8.39 -20.46
C LEU A 570 13.50 -9.65 -19.69
N ASP A 571 13.25 -9.52 -18.39
CA ASP A 571 12.86 -10.60 -17.50
C ASP A 571 11.35 -10.92 -17.65
N ASP A 572 10.50 -9.90 -17.52
CA ASP A 572 9.04 -10.02 -17.48
C ASP A 572 8.40 -10.01 -18.87
N ARG A 573 9.12 -9.52 -19.89
CA ARG A 573 8.61 -9.33 -21.26
C ARG A 573 7.49 -8.29 -21.36
N GLU A 574 7.36 -7.45 -20.34
CA GLU A 574 6.36 -6.39 -20.26
C GLU A 574 7.04 -5.01 -20.18
N GLY A 575 6.43 -3.98 -20.77
CA GLY A 575 6.96 -2.63 -20.59
C GLY A 575 6.19 -1.51 -21.27
N LEU A 576 6.68 -0.30 -21.08
CA LEU A 576 6.13 0.91 -21.68
C LEU A 576 6.45 1.02 -23.17
N PRO A 577 5.70 1.83 -23.95
CA PRO A 577 5.96 2.05 -25.37
C PRO A 577 7.42 2.44 -25.65
N ILE A 578 8.01 3.31 -24.82
CA ILE A 578 9.40 3.74 -24.98
C ILE A 578 10.40 2.63 -24.67
N THR A 579 10.20 1.85 -23.60
CA THR A 579 11.12 0.79 -23.18
C THR A 579 11.16 -0.33 -24.23
N LEU A 580 9.99 -0.77 -24.72
CA LEU A 580 9.86 -1.73 -25.82
C LEU A 580 10.49 -1.20 -27.12
N SER A 581 10.29 0.09 -27.40
CA SER A 581 10.89 0.72 -28.59
C SER A 581 12.41 0.69 -28.51
N VAL A 582 13.01 0.95 -27.35
CA VAL A 582 14.47 0.87 -27.19
C VAL A 582 14.98 -0.53 -27.48
N LEU A 583 14.35 -1.59 -26.93
CA LEU A 583 14.75 -2.97 -27.24
C LEU A 583 14.71 -3.24 -28.75
N TYR A 584 13.62 -2.84 -29.41
CA TYR A 584 13.43 -3.01 -30.84
C TYR A 584 14.51 -2.28 -31.66
N LEU A 585 14.75 -1.00 -31.35
CA LEU A 585 15.73 -0.16 -32.03
C LEU A 585 17.16 -0.71 -31.86
N GLU A 586 17.50 -1.17 -30.67
CA GLU A 586 18.82 -1.72 -30.36
C GLU A 586 19.06 -3.06 -31.06
N LEU A 587 18.03 -3.90 -31.23
CA LEU A 587 18.10 -5.11 -32.06
C LEU A 587 18.28 -4.76 -33.54
N ALA A 588 17.41 -3.91 -34.09
CA ALA A 588 17.48 -3.48 -35.48
C ALA A 588 18.85 -2.87 -35.81
N SER A 589 19.37 -2.02 -34.93
CA SER A 589 20.69 -1.40 -35.08
C SER A 589 21.82 -2.44 -35.09
N ARG A 590 21.86 -3.38 -34.15
CA ARG A 590 22.92 -4.41 -34.07
C ARG A 590 22.85 -5.46 -35.17
N LEU A 591 21.67 -5.67 -35.73
CA LEU A 591 21.44 -6.53 -36.90
C LEU A 591 21.70 -5.80 -38.23
N GLY A 592 21.97 -4.49 -38.19
CA GLY A 592 22.28 -3.69 -39.39
C GLY A 592 21.05 -3.40 -40.25
N VAL A 593 19.84 -3.39 -39.68
CA VAL A 593 18.61 -3.07 -40.41
C VAL A 593 18.58 -1.58 -40.73
N PRO A 594 18.54 -1.18 -42.01
CA PRO A 594 18.66 0.22 -42.39
C PRO A 594 17.35 0.99 -42.20
N HIS A 595 17.47 2.31 -41.99
CA HIS A 595 16.36 3.27 -41.93
C HIS A 595 15.30 3.00 -40.85
N VAL A 596 15.69 2.42 -39.71
CA VAL A 596 14.83 2.25 -38.52
C VAL A 596 15.29 3.21 -37.42
N PHE A 597 14.37 3.98 -36.83
CA PHE A 597 14.67 4.97 -35.80
C PHE A 597 13.49 5.22 -34.84
N GLY A 598 13.74 5.84 -33.69
CA GLY A 598 12.68 6.19 -32.73
C GLY A 598 12.06 7.55 -33.03
N ALA A 599 10.72 7.61 -33.06
CA ALA A 599 9.94 8.83 -33.25
C ALA A 599 9.33 9.33 -31.92
N PRO A 600 9.68 10.54 -31.45
CA PRO A 600 9.24 11.06 -30.16
C PRO A 600 7.85 11.74 -30.24
N LEU A 601 6.84 11.00 -30.66
CA LEU A 601 5.49 11.53 -30.86
C LEU A 601 4.86 12.11 -29.56
N PRO A 602 3.85 12.99 -29.68
CA PRO A 602 3.08 13.47 -28.53
C PRO A 602 2.44 12.31 -27.76
N GLY A 603 2.67 12.24 -26.45
CA GLY A 603 2.09 11.22 -25.56
C GLY A 603 2.61 9.78 -25.76
N LYS A 604 3.24 9.46 -26.89
CA LYS A 604 3.71 8.10 -27.21
C LYS A 604 5.08 8.11 -27.89
N PHE A 605 5.91 7.11 -27.62
CA PHE A 605 7.15 6.90 -28.36
C PHE A 605 6.99 5.66 -29.23
N MET A 606 7.36 5.76 -30.50
CA MET A 606 7.14 4.69 -31.49
C MET A 606 8.41 4.42 -32.28
N VAL A 607 8.49 3.24 -32.87
CA VAL A 607 9.51 2.91 -33.87
C VAL A 607 9.02 3.39 -35.23
N ALA A 608 9.87 4.03 -36.01
CA ALA A 608 9.62 4.48 -37.36
C ALA A 608 10.58 3.80 -38.33
N TYR A 609 10.13 3.52 -39.55
CA TYR A 609 10.99 2.94 -40.57
C TYR A 609 10.60 3.38 -41.99
N ARG A 610 11.55 3.23 -42.92
CA ARG A 610 11.36 3.39 -44.38
C ARG A 610 11.93 2.20 -45.13
N ASP A 611 11.25 1.79 -46.20
CA ASP A 611 11.80 0.80 -47.13
C ASP A 611 12.72 1.49 -48.15
N GLY A 612 14.00 1.57 -47.82
CA GLY A 612 14.98 2.34 -48.58
C GLY A 612 14.88 3.87 -48.36
N PRO A 613 15.77 4.66 -49.00
CA PRO A 613 15.91 6.10 -48.72
C PRO A 613 14.69 6.94 -49.10
N GLU A 614 13.98 6.55 -50.16
CA GLU A 614 12.78 7.22 -50.67
C GLU A 614 11.48 6.49 -50.28
N GLY A 615 11.58 5.45 -49.45
CA GLY A 615 10.42 4.71 -48.97
C GLY A 615 9.46 5.58 -48.17
N GLU A 616 8.16 5.27 -48.27
CA GLU A 616 7.13 5.89 -47.45
C GLU A 616 7.43 5.67 -45.95
N LEU A 617 7.25 6.73 -45.15
CA LEU A 617 7.45 6.62 -43.70
C LEU A 617 6.32 5.81 -43.08
N ARG A 618 6.69 4.76 -42.34
CA ARG A 618 5.75 3.95 -41.57
C ARG A 618 6.12 3.98 -40.09
N LEU A 619 5.10 3.86 -39.24
CA LEU A 619 5.24 3.78 -37.79
C LEU A 619 4.87 2.38 -37.32
N LEU A 620 5.53 1.94 -36.27
CA LEU A 620 5.38 0.62 -35.68
C LEU A 620 5.05 0.78 -34.21
N ASP A 621 3.86 0.33 -33.85
CA ASP A 621 3.36 0.32 -32.48
C ASP A 621 3.81 -0.95 -31.76
N VAL A 622 5.03 -0.92 -31.21
CA VAL A 622 5.61 -2.04 -30.46
C VAL A 622 4.82 -2.38 -29.19
N PHE A 623 4.08 -1.42 -28.65
CA PHE A 623 3.18 -1.65 -27.50
C PHE A 623 1.97 -2.50 -27.92
N GLU A 624 1.49 -2.32 -29.16
CA GLU A 624 0.46 -3.11 -29.80
C GLU A 624 1.07 -4.22 -30.69
N ARG A 625 2.09 -4.91 -30.18
CA ARG A 625 2.73 -6.09 -30.81
C ARG A 625 3.24 -5.84 -32.24
N GLY A 626 3.78 -4.65 -32.48
CA GLY A 626 4.38 -4.30 -33.76
C GLY A 626 3.38 -3.94 -34.84
N LYS A 627 2.17 -3.50 -34.47
CA LYS A 627 1.16 -3.02 -35.43
C LYS A 627 1.72 -1.88 -36.28
N THR A 628 1.73 -2.06 -37.59
CA THR A 628 2.16 -1.03 -38.54
C THR A 628 1.05 -0.01 -38.77
N LEU A 629 1.41 1.27 -38.81
CA LEU A 629 0.53 2.41 -39.07
C LEU A 629 1.16 3.33 -40.13
N THR A 630 0.32 4.04 -40.89
CA THR A 630 0.77 5.25 -41.62
C THR A 630 0.95 6.43 -40.67
N VAL A 631 1.60 7.49 -41.13
CA VAL A 631 1.76 8.74 -40.35
C VAL A 631 0.40 9.35 -40.05
N GLU A 632 -0.52 9.35 -41.02
CA GLU A 632 -1.88 9.86 -40.88
C GLU A 632 -2.68 9.05 -39.86
N GLU A 633 -2.58 7.72 -39.88
CA GLU A 633 -3.26 6.86 -38.89
C GLU A 633 -2.76 7.11 -37.47
N ALA A 634 -1.44 7.31 -37.29
CA ALA A 634 -0.88 7.66 -35.99
C ALA A 634 -1.28 9.08 -35.56
N ALA A 635 -1.31 10.04 -36.48
CA ALA A 635 -1.74 11.41 -36.20
C ALA A 635 -3.19 11.46 -35.72
N LEU A 636 -4.09 10.72 -36.37
CA LEU A 636 -5.49 10.56 -35.95
C LEU A 636 -5.64 9.92 -34.57
N GLN A 637 -4.70 9.06 -34.15
CA GLN A 637 -4.73 8.43 -32.83
C GLN A 637 -4.15 9.33 -31.73
N LEU A 638 -3.15 10.15 -32.04
CA LEU A 638 -2.34 10.86 -31.05
C LEU A 638 -2.70 12.34 -30.91
N THR A 639 -3.33 12.95 -31.91
CA THR A 639 -3.66 14.38 -31.89
C THR A 639 -5.14 14.61 -32.15
N ARG A 640 -5.66 15.71 -31.63
CA ARG A 640 -7.07 16.11 -31.84
C ARG A 640 -7.35 16.59 -33.26
N THR A 641 -6.32 17.08 -33.95
CA THR A 641 -6.41 17.64 -35.31
C THR A 641 -6.20 16.59 -36.38
N GLY A 642 -5.64 15.42 -36.04
CA GLY A 642 -5.22 14.42 -37.02
C GLY A 642 -3.95 14.81 -37.78
N GLU A 643 -3.22 15.82 -37.29
CA GLU A 643 -1.96 16.30 -37.88
C GLU A 643 -0.81 16.13 -36.87
N LEU A 644 0.38 15.79 -37.37
CA LEU A 644 1.63 15.72 -36.60
C LEU A 644 2.62 16.73 -37.18
N ASP A 645 3.28 17.48 -36.31
CA ASP A 645 4.39 18.34 -36.71
C ASP A 645 5.56 17.47 -37.21
N GLU A 646 6.18 17.86 -38.34
CA GLU A 646 7.28 17.11 -38.97
C GLU A 646 8.49 16.92 -38.04
N SER A 647 8.67 17.78 -37.05
CA SER A 647 9.73 17.65 -36.05
C SER A 647 9.60 16.38 -35.20
N PHE A 648 8.39 15.89 -34.95
CA PHE A 648 8.15 14.63 -34.22
C PHE A 648 8.47 13.38 -35.04
N LEU A 649 8.66 13.53 -36.36
CA LEU A 649 8.97 12.43 -37.28
C LEU A 649 10.48 12.32 -37.56
N GLN A 650 11.30 13.15 -36.90
CA GLN A 650 12.75 13.08 -36.98
C GLN A 650 13.32 12.04 -35.99
N PRO A 651 14.47 11.41 -36.30
CA PRO A 651 15.14 10.48 -35.38
C PRO A 651 15.44 11.12 -34.02
N ALA A 652 14.95 10.48 -32.95
CA ALA A 652 15.32 10.85 -31.59
C ALA A 652 16.78 10.48 -31.30
N THR A 653 17.51 11.37 -30.62
CA THR A 653 18.86 11.07 -30.11
C THR A 653 18.79 10.18 -28.88
N LYS A 654 19.84 9.39 -28.63
CA LYS A 654 19.95 8.53 -27.43
C LYS A 654 19.79 9.32 -26.14
N LYS A 655 20.36 10.54 -26.09
CA LYS A 655 20.17 11.46 -24.97
C LYS A 655 18.70 11.84 -24.77
N SER A 656 17.96 12.18 -25.84
CA SER A 656 16.55 12.57 -25.71
C SER A 656 15.66 11.38 -25.32
N ILE A 657 16.01 10.16 -25.76
CA ILE A 657 15.34 8.91 -25.33
C ILE A 657 15.51 8.71 -23.82
N ILE A 658 16.74 8.78 -23.30
CA ILE A 658 16.97 8.63 -21.84
C ILE A 658 16.27 9.71 -21.03
N LEU A 659 16.31 10.98 -21.48
CA LEU A 659 15.57 12.07 -20.82
C LEU A 659 14.06 11.81 -20.82
N ARG A 660 13.51 11.23 -21.88
CA ARG A 660 12.08 10.87 -21.93
C ARG A 660 11.76 9.71 -21.00
N MET A 661 12.62 8.69 -20.90
CA MET A 661 12.46 7.62 -19.92
C MET A 661 12.50 8.13 -18.48
N LEU A 662 13.41 9.06 -18.16
CA LEU A 662 13.48 9.73 -16.86
C LEU A 662 12.20 10.51 -16.54
N ARG A 663 11.61 11.20 -17.54
CA ARG A 663 10.34 11.90 -17.37
C ARG A 663 9.17 10.95 -17.10
N ASN A 664 9.20 9.73 -17.64
CA ASN A 664 8.21 8.71 -17.28
C ASN A 664 8.37 8.28 -15.82
N LEU A 665 9.60 8.10 -15.34
CA LEU A 665 9.89 7.74 -13.94
C LEU A 665 9.45 8.82 -12.92
N LEU A 666 9.30 10.08 -13.37
CA LEU A 666 8.84 11.22 -12.57
C LEU A 666 7.31 11.32 -12.41
N GLY A 667 6.52 10.41 -12.98
CA GLY A 667 5.04 10.47 -12.98
C GLY A 667 4.43 10.77 -11.60
N GLY A 668 3.51 11.75 -11.52
CA GLY A 668 2.73 12.07 -10.31
C GLY A 668 3.51 12.64 -9.10
N ALA A 669 4.80 12.97 -9.24
CA ALA A 669 5.75 13.20 -8.14
C ALA A 669 5.46 14.38 -7.16
N LEU A 670 4.32 15.08 -7.27
CA LEU A 670 3.98 16.24 -6.45
C LEU A 670 2.79 16.01 -5.52
N ASP A 671 2.36 14.77 -5.30
CA ASP A 671 1.15 14.49 -4.53
C ASP A 671 1.40 14.40 -3.01
N ASP A 672 2.47 13.72 -2.56
CA ASP A 672 2.82 13.58 -1.13
C ASP A 672 4.35 13.64 -0.83
N GLU A 673 4.73 13.70 0.45
CA GLU A 673 6.14 13.84 0.88
C GLU A 673 7.00 12.60 0.55
N ALA A 674 6.45 11.40 0.62
CA ALA A 674 7.17 10.16 0.28
C ALA A 674 7.44 10.11 -1.23
N SER A 675 6.42 10.39 -2.04
CA SER A 675 6.55 10.50 -3.51
C SER A 675 7.59 11.54 -3.93
N VAL A 676 7.68 12.66 -3.20
CA VAL A 676 8.70 13.70 -3.41
C VAL A 676 10.12 13.19 -3.09
N LYS A 677 10.31 12.48 -1.97
CA LYS A 677 11.63 11.92 -1.58
C LYS A 677 12.13 10.89 -2.60
N GLU A 678 11.22 10.09 -3.14
CA GLU A 678 11.57 9.07 -4.13
C GLU A 678 11.89 9.64 -5.50
N SER A 679 11.26 10.77 -5.87
CA SER A 679 11.39 11.33 -7.22
C SER A 679 12.55 12.31 -7.38
N LEU A 680 13.02 12.91 -6.28
CA LEU A 680 14.12 13.87 -6.28
C LEU A 680 15.42 13.35 -6.95
N PRO A 681 15.84 12.09 -6.73
CA PRO A 681 17.02 11.52 -7.39
C PRO A 681 16.92 11.49 -8.93
N TYR A 682 15.73 11.30 -9.50
CA TYR A 682 15.54 11.35 -10.95
C TYR A 682 15.68 12.76 -11.51
N LEU A 683 15.23 13.77 -10.77
CA LEU A 683 15.45 15.17 -11.15
C LEU A 683 16.94 15.53 -11.09
N ASP A 684 17.66 15.05 -10.07
CA ASP A 684 19.10 15.25 -9.98
C ASP A 684 19.84 14.60 -11.16
N LEU A 685 19.45 13.38 -11.53
CA LEU A 685 19.99 12.69 -12.70
C LEU A 685 19.64 13.41 -14.01
N LEU A 686 18.39 13.81 -14.18
CA LEU A 686 17.92 14.54 -15.35
C LEU A 686 18.68 15.86 -15.52
N LEU A 687 18.83 16.65 -14.46
CA LEU A 687 19.56 17.93 -14.48
C LEU A 687 21.07 17.73 -14.62
N SER A 688 21.60 16.55 -14.30
CA SER A 688 22.99 16.20 -14.61
C SER A 688 23.18 15.92 -16.11
N ILE A 689 22.17 15.36 -16.77
CA ILE A 689 22.17 15.07 -18.22
C ILE A 689 21.83 16.33 -19.04
N ASP A 690 20.87 17.11 -18.59
CA ASP A 690 20.42 18.37 -19.20
C ASP A 690 20.35 19.50 -18.16
N PRO A 691 21.49 20.18 -17.91
CA PRO A 691 21.53 21.29 -16.96
C PRO A 691 20.65 22.48 -17.34
N GLN A 692 20.19 22.56 -18.60
CA GLN A 692 19.38 23.67 -19.11
C GLN A 692 17.87 23.39 -18.99
N ALA A 693 17.47 22.24 -18.42
CA ALA A 693 16.08 21.84 -18.25
C ALA A 693 15.37 22.67 -17.18
N ALA A 694 14.91 23.87 -17.56
CA ALA A 694 14.32 24.86 -16.66
C ALA A 694 13.03 24.37 -15.97
N VAL A 695 12.19 23.60 -16.67
CA VAL A 695 10.94 23.06 -16.12
C VAL A 695 11.23 22.07 -14.99
N GLU A 696 12.16 21.15 -15.20
CA GLU A 696 12.57 20.17 -14.20
C GLU A 696 13.31 20.80 -13.04
N ARG A 697 14.08 21.87 -13.28
CA ARG A 697 14.73 22.64 -12.22
C ARG A 697 13.71 23.38 -11.34
N LEU A 698 12.67 23.96 -11.95
CA LEU A 698 11.53 24.52 -11.22
C LEU A 698 10.82 23.47 -10.36
N THR A 699 10.61 22.26 -10.90
CA THR A 699 10.03 21.14 -10.16
C THR A 699 10.92 20.75 -8.98
N ARG A 700 12.24 20.66 -9.17
CA ARG A 700 13.20 20.34 -8.10
C ARG A 700 13.20 21.39 -6.98
N ALA A 701 13.11 22.67 -7.33
CA ALA A 701 13.00 23.75 -6.35
C ALA A 701 11.76 23.58 -5.46
N ARG A 702 10.60 23.28 -6.05
CA ARG A 702 9.34 23.03 -5.30
C ARG A 702 9.44 21.81 -4.39
N MET A 703 10.05 20.73 -4.88
CA MET A 703 10.27 19.50 -4.09
C MET A 703 11.18 19.75 -2.90
N ASN A 704 12.33 20.40 -3.13
CA ASN A 704 13.26 20.74 -2.06
C ASN A 704 12.62 21.64 -1.00
N GLN A 705 11.80 22.62 -1.39
CA GLN A 705 11.05 23.45 -0.44
C GLN A 705 10.10 22.60 0.43
N ARG A 706 9.36 21.68 -0.17
CA ARG A 706 8.44 20.79 0.58
C ARG A 706 9.16 19.90 1.59
N LEU A 707 10.37 19.44 1.25
CA LEU A 707 11.23 18.67 2.15
C LEU A 707 11.96 19.53 3.19
N GLY A 708 11.77 20.86 3.18
CA GLY A 708 12.46 21.78 4.07
C GLY A 708 13.91 22.08 3.68
N HIS A 709 14.37 21.62 2.51
CA HIS A 709 15.71 21.88 1.96
C HIS A 709 15.80 23.27 1.32
N LYS A 710 15.62 24.33 2.12
CA LYS A 710 15.53 25.72 1.66
C LYS A 710 16.72 26.17 0.81
N ASP A 711 17.95 25.85 1.22
CA ASP A 711 19.17 26.22 0.48
C ASP A 711 19.22 25.59 -0.92
N ALA A 712 18.75 24.33 -1.05
CA ALA A 712 18.72 23.65 -2.33
C ALA A 712 17.64 24.24 -3.25
N ALA A 713 16.48 24.59 -2.70
CA ALA A 713 15.43 25.28 -3.43
C ALA A 713 15.89 26.67 -3.90
N ALA A 714 16.56 27.44 -3.03
CA ALA A 714 17.04 28.78 -3.34
C ALA A 714 18.03 28.78 -4.51
N ARG A 715 18.99 27.85 -4.54
CA ARG A 715 19.95 27.71 -5.66
C ARG A 715 19.27 27.48 -7.00
N ASP A 716 18.20 26.69 -7.02
CA ASP A 716 17.45 26.43 -8.26
C ASP A 716 16.64 27.65 -8.71
N VAL A 717 16.05 28.39 -7.76
CA VAL A 717 15.34 29.65 -8.05
C VAL A 717 16.30 30.73 -8.55
N GLU A 718 17.47 30.87 -7.94
CA GLU A 718 18.53 31.78 -8.40
C GLU A 718 18.96 31.46 -9.83
N TRP A 719 19.23 30.18 -10.12
CA TRP A 719 19.57 29.76 -11.47
C TRP A 719 18.45 30.09 -12.48
N LEU A 720 17.18 29.88 -12.11
CA LEU A 720 16.04 30.19 -12.97
C LEU A 720 15.98 31.69 -13.29
N MET A 721 16.25 32.55 -12.31
CA MET A 721 16.30 34.01 -12.51
C MET A 721 17.43 34.44 -13.43
N GLU A 722 18.59 33.78 -13.36
CA GLU A 722 19.76 34.09 -14.19
C GLU A 722 19.62 33.62 -15.65
N ASN A 723 18.86 32.54 -15.89
CA ASN A 723 18.81 31.85 -17.17
C ASN A 723 17.47 31.97 -17.91
N PHE A 724 16.44 32.60 -17.31
CA PHE A 724 15.24 33.00 -18.04
C PHE A 724 15.47 34.32 -18.80
N PRO A 725 15.04 34.44 -20.07
CA PRO A 725 15.24 35.65 -20.86
C PRO A 725 14.54 36.87 -20.24
N GLU A 726 15.17 38.05 -20.36
CA GLU A 726 14.62 39.33 -19.87
C GLU A 726 13.27 39.70 -20.51
N ASP A 727 12.96 39.15 -21.70
CA ASP A 727 11.69 39.32 -22.43
C ASP A 727 10.60 38.29 -22.06
N GLY A 728 10.80 37.52 -20.98
CA GLY A 728 9.76 36.65 -20.43
C GLY A 728 8.56 37.46 -19.89
N PRO A 729 7.37 36.84 -19.73
CA PRO A 729 6.23 37.57 -19.18
C PRO A 729 6.55 38.11 -17.78
N ASP A 730 6.48 39.44 -17.60
CA ASP A 730 6.75 40.19 -16.36
C ASP A 730 6.25 39.54 -15.04
N PRO A 731 5.10 38.83 -14.99
CA PRO A 731 4.63 38.15 -13.78
C PRO A 731 5.57 37.06 -13.24
N LEU A 732 6.36 36.39 -14.09
CA LEU A 732 7.15 35.22 -13.67
C LEU A 732 8.41 35.63 -12.89
N ARG A 733 9.10 36.69 -13.32
CA ARG A 733 10.33 37.17 -12.65
C ARG A 733 10.03 37.67 -11.23
N LEU A 734 8.97 38.45 -11.07
CA LEU A 734 8.49 38.92 -9.78
C LEU A 734 8.08 37.75 -8.86
N GLN A 735 7.47 36.70 -9.40
CA GLN A 735 7.13 35.49 -8.64
C GLN A 735 8.38 34.75 -8.13
N LEU A 736 9.42 34.64 -8.96
CA LEU A 736 10.68 34.00 -8.56
C LEU A 736 11.42 34.81 -7.50
N GLU A 737 11.44 36.14 -7.62
CA GLU A 737 12.02 37.05 -6.61
C GLU A 737 11.32 36.92 -5.26
N GLN A 738 9.98 36.99 -5.24
CA GLN A 738 9.18 36.80 -4.03
C GLN A 738 9.39 35.41 -3.40
N TRP A 739 9.55 34.39 -4.24
CA TRP A 739 9.79 33.04 -3.75
C TRP A 739 11.19 32.90 -3.15
N LEU A 740 12.22 33.47 -3.79
CA LEU A 740 13.58 33.49 -3.26
C LEU A 740 13.65 34.21 -1.91
N ASP A 741 12.96 35.33 -1.75
CA ASP A 741 12.86 36.06 -0.49
C ASP A 741 12.16 35.25 0.62
N ALA A 742 11.19 34.39 0.27
CA ALA A 742 10.52 33.50 1.23
C ALA A 742 11.36 32.25 1.62
N LEU A 743 12.36 31.90 0.80
CA LEU A 743 13.27 30.79 1.06
C LEU A 743 14.47 31.20 1.93
N ARG A 744 14.89 32.46 1.85
CA ARG A 744 15.90 33.09 2.72
C ARG A 744 15.32 33.36 4.12
#